data_AF-A0AAV8XFV8-F1
#
_entry.id   AF-A0AAV8XFV8-F1
#
_cell.length_a   1.000
_cell.length_b   1.000
_cell.length_c   1.000
_cell.angle_alpha   90.00
_cell.angle_beta   90.00
_cell.angle_gamma   90.00
#
_symmetry.space_group_name_H-M   'P 1'
#
loop_
_entity.id
_entity.type
_entity.pdbx_description
1 polymer ?
#
loop_
_entity_poly.entity_id
_entity_poly.type
_entity_poly.pdbx_seq_one_letter_code
_entity_poly.pdbx_strand_id
1 'polypeptide(L)'
;MTYVIVEFHEQYGGGVAAIHSSWFTPLKKEAFWPPYKEQQRFDKALRFGEVADENSWKLYGIARIFYETDDILKVRQKLKDAEVTSNLESEQEDINNNGRQKRKHKIVRKLYSSDDECSEQESLPRPPPIKKDLFSFQSFVTGWKGTSDQLTVTDKLIALVSHVKEQNDQILTWIAKQNQKSINNTEFGIPDIPFSFPVQTIEELDELNAYVNDNNDKFTALASYLATLGGNTLTSKTNRIFKHVISDVVTIKFNYYGQRSKKRAFSDLAVKNLILGAVKRGVPNSTDKDIEDVMKVWLKHARERLKKKDAGKNQPFQYNKLDIKNNENHELFSPQADFSRHTETSVPSNIFVANSESKNLLQVNTEPCLRSSLRQWSVNLNVSHAAVTGLLHVLHPFHTYLPLSSKALLKTPRQTDIKQIGDGEFYYFGLKASIKSNLSACNQEIKGDKIEISFNIDGIPLFNSSNQQFWPILGLIKNFRSKPFAIGIFSGRSKPKPLELYLEDFVNELSLLLQEGFKYNNKKYQIIVHSFVCDAPARAFIKCIKTHSGYSSCEKCVNPGEYIQGRIVFKNVFASKRTDAAFIIQQDEDHHIGLSPLLNLGIGMVTTFPVDYMHACCLGVMRKLISFWLSGTLSTRLCSLKVQIISKQMIALKQHIPLEFNRKPRTLGEVQRWKATEFRTFLLYLGAFVLKNTVNKAIYEHFLLFHVAISILISRKLISKFGCAYANELLLVFVQHCERLYGQQFLIYNVHMLLHLADDVNKYGPLDVFSCFPFENFLGQIKRMIGSPTNTLQQACRRLHEIQQLTCNVNVSEKTNLHFIEHSSGPLSENLITCKQFKKCLFRDSVICTHSYSPANSYCLTNKDKVMQVQNIALIQNNTFIIGNYFQSYDSLYKYPLDSKDLNIYVLTYLLPNLEICPFNEVIAKCLVLPSENGSWVSFPIIHTCEEI
;
A
#
# COMPACT_ATOMS: atom_id res chain seq x y z
N MET A 1 38.35 14.63 -2.73
CA MET A 1 37.87 16.03 -2.82
C MET A 1 36.37 15.95 -2.69
N THR A 2 35.76 16.42 -1.60
CA THR A 2 34.29 16.47 -1.50
C THR A 2 33.79 17.87 -1.80
N TYR A 3 32.73 17.94 -2.58
CA TYR A 3 31.97 19.13 -2.94
C TYR A 3 30.65 19.12 -2.16
N VAL A 4 30.20 20.27 -1.70
CA VAL A 4 29.08 20.40 -0.78
C VAL A 4 28.11 21.48 -1.24
N ILE A 5 26.82 21.16 -1.21
CA ILE A 5 25.72 22.09 -1.52
C ILE A 5 25.24 22.72 -0.21
N VAL A 6 25.22 24.05 -0.15
CA VAL A 6 24.96 24.83 1.06
C VAL A 6 23.99 25.99 0.81
N GLU A 7 23.16 26.29 1.81
CA GLU A 7 22.26 27.43 1.89
C GLU A 7 22.94 28.53 2.72
N PHE A 8 23.16 29.72 2.18
CA PHE A 8 23.67 30.86 2.96
C PHE A 8 22.52 31.56 3.70
N HIS A 9 22.80 32.05 4.91
CA HIS A 9 21.82 32.81 5.69
C HIS A 9 21.28 34.04 4.92
N GLU A 10 19.98 34.31 5.09
CA GLU A 10 19.27 35.44 4.45
C GLU A 10 19.96 36.80 4.68
N GLN A 11 20.63 36.99 5.82
CA GLN A 11 21.40 38.19 6.14
C GLN A 11 22.57 38.48 5.18
N TYR A 12 22.97 37.51 4.35
CA TYR A 12 23.98 37.67 3.29
C TYR A 12 23.39 37.69 1.86
N GLY A 13 22.07 37.70 1.75
CA GLY A 13 21.32 37.74 0.48
C GLY A 13 20.37 36.55 0.29
N GLY A 14 20.61 35.42 0.96
CA GLY A 14 19.81 34.19 0.85
C GLY A 14 20.02 33.48 -0.50
N GLY A 15 20.55 32.25 -0.48
CA GLY A 15 20.74 31.49 -1.71
C GLY A 15 21.51 30.19 -1.52
N VAL A 16 21.34 29.28 -2.47
CA VAL A 16 21.99 27.96 -2.49
C VAL A 16 23.20 27.98 -3.42
N ALA A 17 24.31 27.37 -3.03
CA ALA A 17 25.53 27.30 -3.81
C ALA A 17 26.30 26.00 -3.61
N ALA A 18 27.20 25.68 -4.54
CA ALA A 18 28.19 24.63 -4.41
C ALA A 18 29.54 25.20 -3.97
N ILE A 19 30.11 24.63 -2.90
CA ILE A 19 31.46 24.95 -2.39
C ILE A 19 32.31 23.68 -2.27
N HIS A 20 33.63 23.81 -2.16
CA HIS A 20 34.51 22.68 -1.86
C HIS A 20 34.64 22.51 -0.33
N SER A 21 34.82 21.27 0.14
CA SER A 21 34.94 20.92 1.55
C SER A 21 36.07 21.63 2.30
N SER A 22 37.19 21.95 1.62
CA SER A 22 38.29 22.74 2.19
C SER A 22 37.97 24.22 2.41
N TRP A 23 36.77 24.68 2.04
CA TRP A 23 36.35 26.08 2.16
C TRP A 23 35.53 26.35 3.43
N PHE A 24 35.13 25.31 4.17
CA PHE A 24 34.46 25.46 5.47
C PHE A 24 35.44 25.89 6.57
N THR A 25 34.95 26.65 7.55
CA THR A 25 35.62 26.74 8.86
C THR A 25 35.57 25.38 9.59
N PRO A 26 36.44 25.11 10.58
CA PRO A 26 36.47 23.81 11.29
C PRO A 26 35.15 23.37 11.94
N LEU A 27 34.19 24.30 12.13
CA LEU A 27 32.86 24.03 12.69
C LEU A 27 31.77 23.82 11.63
N LYS A 28 32.09 23.87 10.32
CA LYS A 28 31.18 23.80 9.16
C LYS A 28 29.99 24.80 9.15
N LYS A 29 29.95 25.79 10.05
CA LYS A 29 28.89 26.82 10.13
C LYS A 29 29.06 27.97 9.15
N GLU A 30 30.26 28.14 8.64
CA GLU A 30 30.66 29.26 7.78
C GLU A 30 31.60 28.72 6.70
N ALA A 31 31.63 29.38 5.54
CA ALA A 31 32.59 29.08 4.50
C ALA A 31 33.22 30.33 3.90
N PHE A 32 34.49 30.20 3.54
CA PHE A 32 35.25 31.15 2.75
C PHE A 32 34.79 31.10 1.29
N TRP A 33 34.46 32.26 0.72
CA TRP A 33 34.02 32.38 -0.66
C TRP A 33 35.02 33.18 -1.51
N PRO A 34 35.50 32.64 -2.65
CA PRO A 34 36.52 33.27 -3.47
C PRO A 34 36.06 34.59 -4.12
N PRO A 35 36.91 35.64 -4.18
CA PRO A 35 36.56 36.95 -4.73
C PRO A 35 36.56 37.01 -6.28
N TYR A 36 36.41 35.88 -6.97
CA TYR A 36 36.54 35.80 -8.43
C TYR A 36 35.29 36.31 -9.16
N LYS A 37 35.49 37.29 -10.05
CA LYS A 37 34.41 37.86 -10.90
C LYS A 37 34.17 37.09 -12.21
N GLU A 38 34.94 36.03 -12.48
CA GLU A 38 34.88 35.25 -13.73
C GLU A 38 34.47 33.81 -13.41
N GLN A 39 33.36 33.35 -14.00
CA GLN A 39 32.80 32.03 -13.69
C GLN A 39 33.77 30.89 -14.00
N GLN A 40 34.54 30.99 -15.08
CA GLN A 40 35.53 29.97 -15.45
C GLN A 40 36.65 29.83 -14.42
N ARG A 41 37.00 30.93 -13.72
CA ARG A 41 38.00 30.93 -12.64
C ARG A 41 37.41 30.38 -11.34
N PHE A 42 36.17 30.73 -11.00
CA PHE A 42 35.43 30.11 -9.89
C PHE A 42 35.28 28.59 -10.08
N ASP A 43 34.83 28.15 -11.26
CA ASP A 43 34.69 26.74 -11.62
C ASP A 43 36.01 25.97 -11.50
N LYS A 44 37.15 26.63 -11.81
CA LYS A 44 38.50 26.05 -11.67
C LYS A 44 38.92 25.95 -10.20
N ALA A 45 38.74 27.01 -9.43
CA ALA A 45 39.04 27.05 -7.99
C ALA A 45 38.25 25.97 -7.24
N LEU A 46 36.93 25.88 -7.51
CA LEU A 46 36.04 24.87 -6.97
C LEU A 46 36.54 23.46 -7.31
N ARG A 47 36.79 23.17 -8.60
CA ARG A 47 37.25 21.84 -9.06
C ARG A 47 38.51 21.36 -8.36
N PHE A 48 39.52 22.21 -8.24
CA PHE A 48 40.82 21.84 -7.65
C PHE A 48 40.88 22.02 -6.12
N GLY A 49 39.81 22.49 -5.48
CA GLY A 49 39.74 22.68 -4.05
C GLY A 49 40.75 23.70 -3.53
N GLU A 50 40.95 24.79 -4.28
CA GLU A 50 41.92 25.86 -3.98
C GLU A 50 41.83 26.26 -2.50
N VAL A 51 42.98 26.32 -1.82
CA VAL A 51 43.02 26.51 -0.35
C VAL A 51 42.39 27.84 0.00
N ALA A 52 41.48 27.83 0.98
CA ALA A 52 40.81 29.02 1.46
C ALA A 52 41.84 30.04 1.96
N ASP A 53 41.84 31.19 1.32
CA ASP A 53 42.71 32.32 1.62
C ASP A 53 41.99 33.19 2.67
N GLU A 54 42.45 33.10 3.92
CA GLU A 54 41.75 33.70 5.07
C GLU A 54 41.64 35.23 4.99
N ASN A 55 42.54 35.90 4.27
CA ASN A 55 42.43 37.35 4.09
C ASN A 55 41.68 37.71 2.78
N SER A 56 41.68 36.88 1.71
CA SER A 56 41.04 37.22 0.43
C SER A 56 39.64 36.71 0.19
N TRP A 57 39.26 35.62 0.85
CA TRP A 57 37.96 35.02 0.66
C TRP A 57 37.04 35.50 1.77
N LYS A 58 35.87 36.05 1.38
CA LYS A 58 34.90 36.52 2.35
C LYS A 58 34.28 35.34 3.08
N LEU A 59 34.17 35.42 4.40
CA LEU A 59 33.44 34.45 5.18
C LEU A 59 31.93 34.69 5.09
N TYR A 60 31.17 33.63 4.86
CA TYR A 60 29.70 33.64 4.79
C TYR A 60 29.09 32.58 5.69
N GLY A 61 28.11 32.96 6.50
CA GLY A 61 27.38 32.05 7.38
C GLY A 61 26.39 31.16 6.63
N ILE A 62 26.43 29.87 6.92
CA ILE A 62 25.64 28.82 6.27
C ILE A 62 24.46 28.45 7.16
N ALA A 63 23.25 28.62 6.62
CA ALA A 63 21.99 28.24 7.26
C ALA A 63 21.75 26.72 7.23
N ARG A 64 22.18 26.04 6.15
CA ARG A 64 21.95 24.61 5.94
C ARG A 64 23.00 24.00 5.02
N ILE A 65 23.31 22.72 5.25
CA ILE A 65 24.05 21.87 4.32
C ILE A 65 23.04 20.86 3.75
N PHE A 66 22.97 20.73 2.44
CA PHE A 66 21.98 19.88 1.76
C PHE A 66 22.52 18.53 1.30
N TYR A 67 23.78 18.48 0.84
CA TYR A 67 24.34 17.30 0.17
C TYR A 67 25.88 17.41 0.08
N GLU A 68 26.61 16.33 0.35
CA GLU A 68 28.07 16.23 0.22
C GLU A 68 28.44 15.00 -0.63
N THR A 69 29.27 15.18 -1.67
CA THR A 69 29.69 14.10 -2.60
C THR A 69 31.05 14.45 -3.23
N ASP A 70 31.78 13.45 -3.71
CA ASP A 70 33.08 13.61 -4.38
C ASP A 70 33.00 13.82 -5.92
N ASP A 71 31.84 13.63 -6.54
CA ASP A 71 31.59 13.93 -7.95
C ASP A 71 30.98 15.33 -8.16
N ILE A 72 31.71 16.19 -8.85
CA ILE A 72 31.27 17.55 -9.20
C ILE A 72 30.09 17.58 -10.20
N LEU A 73 29.88 16.51 -10.98
CA LEU A 73 28.73 16.39 -11.88
C LEU A 73 27.45 16.10 -11.08
N LYS A 74 27.50 15.18 -10.10
CA LYS A 74 26.42 14.96 -9.12
C LYS A 74 26.04 16.26 -8.40
N VAL A 75 27.01 17.07 -7.97
CA VAL A 75 26.74 18.39 -7.36
C VAL A 75 26.02 19.34 -8.31
N ARG A 76 26.43 19.44 -9.59
CA ARG A 76 25.76 20.33 -10.55
C ARG A 76 24.31 19.95 -10.82
N GLN A 77 23.97 18.66 -10.76
CA GLN A 77 22.60 18.20 -10.88
C GLN A 77 21.81 18.51 -9.60
N LYS A 78 22.27 18.02 -8.44
CA LYS A 78 21.63 18.21 -7.12
C LYS A 78 21.48 19.68 -6.71
N LEU A 79 22.30 20.59 -7.24
CA LEU A 79 22.20 22.03 -6.96
C LEU A 79 20.91 22.63 -7.53
N LYS A 80 20.50 22.24 -8.74
CA LYS A 80 19.22 22.67 -9.32
C LYS A 80 18.03 22.11 -8.53
N ASP A 81 18.14 20.87 -8.05
CA ASP A 81 17.11 20.26 -7.19
C ASP A 81 16.98 21.01 -5.83
N ALA A 82 18.09 21.51 -5.29
CA ALA A 82 18.15 22.27 -4.03
C ALA A 82 17.52 23.68 -4.11
N GLU A 83 17.54 24.31 -5.29
CA GLU A 83 16.91 25.61 -5.52
C GLU A 83 15.37 25.57 -5.43
N VAL A 84 14.77 24.38 -5.62
CA VAL A 84 13.31 24.18 -5.65
C VAL A 84 12.81 23.28 -4.51
N THR A 85 13.69 22.53 -3.82
CA THR A 85 13.31 21.59 -2.75
C THR A 85 14.23 21.67 -1.53
N SER A 86 13.63 21.73 -0.32
CA SER A 86 14.36 21.96 0.93
C SER A 86 14.83 20.69 1.66
N ASN A 87 14.76 19.53 1.01
CA ASN A 87 15.10 18.23 1.59
C ASN A 87 15.62 17.25 0.51
N LEU A 88 16.94 17.06 0.44
CA LEU A 88 17.61 16.22 -0.57
C LEU A 88 18.03 14.82 -0.10
N GLU A 89 17.73 14.45 1.16
CA GLU A 89 18.01 13.13 1.74
C GLU A 89 16.80 12.18 1.65
N SER A 90 16.47 11.81 0.42
CA SER A 90 15.78 10.54 0.13
C SER A 90 16.32 9.95 -1.17
N GLU A 91 16.31 8.62 -1.25
CA GLU A 91 16.80 7.80 -2.36
C GLU A 91 18.34 7.74 -2.51
N GLN A 92 18.91 6.59 -2.12
CA GLN A 92 20.19 6.13 -2.62
C GLN A 92 19.95 5.36 -3.94
N GLU A 93 20.08 6.04 -5.07
CA GLU A 93 20.30 5.38 -6.37
C GLU A 93 21.70 5.75 -6.89
N ASP A 94 22.43 4.76 -7.41
CA ASP A 94 23.71 4.99 -8.09
C ASP A 94 23.68 4.42 -9.53
N ILE A 95 23.34 5.33 -10.45
CA ILE A 95 23.91 5.53 -11.79
C ILE A 95 24.16 4.30 -12.69
N ASN A 96 23.30 4.23 -13.73
CA ASN A 96 23.60 4.04 -15.17
C ASN A 96 24.75 3.14 -15.66
N ASN A 97 24.49 2.51 -16.81
CA ASN A 97 25.37 2.79 -17.96
C ASN A 97 24.62 2.82 -19.30
N ASN A 98 25.11 3.63 -20.25
CA ASN A 98 24.36 4.07 -21.44
C ASN A 98 24.82 3.42 -22.77
N GLY A 99 23.92 3.30 -23.76
CA GLY A 99 24.03 2.29 -24.84
C GLY A 99 23.93 2.73 -26.31
N ARG A 100 24.20 4.01 -26.65
CA ARG A 100 24.32 4.57 -28.03
C ARG A 100 23.04 4.69 -28.90
N GLN A 101 23.00 5.75 -29.70
CA GLN A 101 21.95 6.08 -30.69
C GLN A 101 22.28 5.54 -32.09
N LYS A 102 21.25 5.37 -32.95
CA LYS A 102 21.31 5.67 -34.40
C LYS A 102 19.90 5.96 -34.98
N ARG A 103 19.83 6.45 -36.23
CA ARG A 103 18.72 7.30 -36.74
C ARG A 103 17.43 6.56 -37.18
N LYS A 104 16.37 7.38 -37.28
CA LYS A 104 14.95 7.11 -37.62
C LYS A 104 14.73 6.21 -38.84
N HIS A 105 13.68 5.37 -38.79
CA HIS A 105 12.65 5.30 -39.83
C HIS A 105 11.25 5.11 -39.19
N LYS A 106 10.17 5.26 -39.96
CA LYS A 106 8.85 5.72 -39.49
C LYS A 106 7.76 4.63 -39.48
N ILE A 107 7.25 4.25 -38.29
CA ILE A 107 5.96 3.54 -38.06
C ILE A 107 5.28 4.12 -36.80
N VAL A 108 3.96 4.02 -36.70
CA VAL A 108 3.08 4.79 -35.79
C VAL A 108 3.25 4.42 -34.30
N ARG A 109 3.47 5.43 -33.44
CA ARG A 109 3.32 5.32 -31.97
C ARG A 109 1.89 5.66 -31.54
N LYS A 110 1.37 4.93 -30.55
CA LYS A 110 0.20 5.33 -29.74
C LYS A 110 0.70 6.16 -28.56
N LEU A 111 0.09 7.32 -28.29
CA LEU A 111 0.63 8.32 -27.37
C LEU A 111 0.44 7.94 -25.89
N TYR A 112 1.55 7.76 -25.18
CA TYR A 112 1.77 8.21 -23.79
C TYR A 112 3.27 8.56 -23.64
N SER A 113 3.54 9.86 -23.70
CA SER A 113 4.78 10.59 -23.43
C SER A 113 4.29 12.01 -23.06
N SER A 114 4.77 12.66 -21.99
CA SER A 114 6.02 13.45 -21.98
C SER A 114 5.74 14.85 -22.63
N ASP A 115 6.45 15.94 -22.36
CA ASP A 115 7.87 16.09 -22.00
C ASP A 115 8.12 17.21 -20.98
N ASP A 116 9.25 17.10 -20.26
CA ASP A 116 10.04 18.26 -19.85
C ASP A 116 10.94 18.68 -21.01
N GLU A 117 11.00 19.97 -21.35
CA GLU A 117 12.26 20.65 -21.74
C GLU A 117 12.02 22.15 -21.93
N CYS A 118 12.86 22.96 -21.28
CA CYS A 118 13.21 24.31 -21.74
C CYS A 118 14.66 24.57 -21.36
N SER A 119 15.41 25.29 -22.20
CA SER A 119 16.86 25.44 -22.07
C SER A 119 17.28 26.90 -22.12
N GLU A 120 17.85 27.40 -21.02
CA GLU A 120 18.60 28.66 -20.99
C GLU A 120 20.01 28.46 -20.41
N GLN A 121 20.93 29.37 -20.76
CA GLN A 121 22.33 29.31 -20.35
C GLN A 121 22.55 30.07 -19.04
N GLU A 122 22.32 29.41 -17.91
CA GLU A 122 22.37 30.06 -16.59
C GLU A 122 23.76 29.97 -15.93
N SER A 123 24.23 31.10 -15.40
CA SER A 123 25.45 31.17 -14.57
C SER A 123 25.09 31.22 -13.08
N LEU A 124 25.86 30.54 -12.23
CA LEU A 124 25.64 30.51 -10.78
C LEU A 124 25.61 31.92 -10.15
N PRO A 125 24.74 32.15 -9.13
CA PRO A 125 24.62 33.44 -8.44
C PRO A 125 25.88 33.79 -7.63
N ARG A 126 26.06 35.08 -7.30
CA ARG A 126 27.27 35.61 -6.65
C ARG A 126 26.96 36.53 -5.45
N PRO A 127 27.63 36.37 -4.29
CA PRO A 127 27.49 37.26 -3.14
C PRO A 127 28.46 38.48 -3.18
N PRO A 128 28.26 39.52 -2.33
CA PRO A 128 28.92 40.85 -2.48
C PRO A 128 30.39 40.97 -1.93
N PRO A 129 31.32 41.70 -2.61
CA PRO A 129 32.80 41.53 -2.54
C PRO A 129 33.60 42.19 -1.37
N ILE A 130 34.97 42.05 -1.36
CA ILE A 130 36.08 42.72 -0.55
C ILE A 130 36.71 41.85 0.58
N LYS A 131 38.05 41.67 0.83
CA LYS A 131 39.35 41.96 0.12
C LYS A 131 40.63 41.26 0.76
N LYS A 132 41.34 40.43 -0.03
CA LYS A 132 42.82 40.14 -0.14
C LYS A 132 43.79 39.67 1.02
N ASP A 133 44.23 38.38 1.06
CA ASP A 133 45.49 37.72 0.53
C ASP A 133 46.13 36.44 1.22
N LEU A 134 46.77 35.60 0.36
CA LEU A 134 46.93 34.10 0.28
C LEU A 134 47.83 33.30 1.27
N PHE A 135 47.71 31.94 1.30
CA PHE A 135 48.64 30.94 0.64
C PHE A 135 48.30 29.42 0.82
N SER A 136 49.04 28.52 0.13
CA SER A 136 48.72 27.08 -0.07
C SER A 136 49.97 26.17 -0.22
N PHE A 137 49.84 24.83 -0.21
CA PHE A 137 50.94 23.90 -0.55
C PHE A 137 50.51 22.52 -1.11
N GLN A 138 51.41 21.85 -1.87
CA GLN A 138 51.30 20.45 -2.35
C GLN A 138 52.61 19.68 -2.08
N SER A 139 52.56 18.37 -1.82
CA SER A 139 53.68 17.42 -2.07
C SER A 139 53.32 15.95 -1.72
N PHE A 140 54.24 15.02 -2.02
CA PHE A 140 54.30 13.60 -1.61
C PHE A 140 53.29 12.60 -2.21
N VAL A 141 53.46 12.31 -3.51
CA VAL A 141 53.28 10.95 -4.07
C VAL A 141 54.43 10.63 -5.02
N THR A 142 55.55 10.11 -4.50
CA THR A 142 56.69 9.61 -5.29
C THR A 142 57.42 8.47 -4.58
N GLY A 143 57.72 7.41 -5.33
CA GLY A 143 58.31 6.17 -4.81
C GLY A 143 57.27 5.15 -4.32
N TRP A 144 57.49 3.84 -4.40
CA TRP A 144 58.71 3.13 -4.82
C TRP A 144 58.58 2.43 -6.19
N LYS A 145 59.72 2.28 -6.88
CA LYS A 145 59.89 1.34 -8.01
C LYS A 145 61.15 0.50 -7.74
N GLY A 146 60.97 -0.82 -7.66
CA GLY A 146 61.94 -1.84 -8.05
C GLY A 146 63.32 -1.88 -7.37
N THR A 147 63.61 -3.00 -6.72
CA THR A 147 64.92 -3.67 -6.82
C THR A 147 64.68 -5.18 -6.78
N SER A 148 65.63 -5.95 -7.29
CA SER A 148 65.51 -7.39 -7.48
C SER A 148 66.18 -8.17 -6.36
N ASP A 149 65.43 -9.05 -5.70
CA ASP A 149 65.97 -10.24 -5.03
C ASP A 149 64.90 -11.34 -4.95
N GLN A 150 65.32 -12.61 -4.90
CA GLN A 150 64.43 -13.77 -4.88
C GLN A 150 63.85 -14.04 -3.48
N LEU A 151 63.04 -13.11 -2.98
CA LEU A 151 62.21 -13.34 -1.78
C LEU A 151 61.18 -14.44 -2.06
N THR A 152 61.33 -15.53 -1.31
CA THR A 152 60.53 -16.76 -1.40
C THR A 152 59.07 -16.52 -0.99
N VAL A 153 58.20 -17.47 -1.28
CA VAL A 153 56.78 -17.41 -0.84
C VAL A 153 56.67 -17.35 0.69
N THR A 154 57.59 -18.04 1.38
CA THR A 154 57.77 -17.99 2.84
C THR A 154 58.09 -16.58 3.35
N ASP A 155 58.99 -15.83 2.71
CA ASP A 155 59.34 -14.48 3.16
C ASP A 155 58.18 -13.50 3.05
N LYS A 156 57.38 -13.63 1.98
CA LYS A 156 56.16 -12.85 1.78
C LYS A 156 55.07 -13.19 2.80
N LEU A 157 54.96 -14.47 3.19
CA LEU A 157 54.10 -14.91 4.29
C LEU A 157 54.57 -14.38 5.64
N ILE A 158 55.87 -14.41 5.93
CA ILE A 158 56.46 -13.88 7.17
C ILE A 158 56.21 -12.37 7.29
N ALA A 159 56.39 -11.61 6.20
CA ALA A 159 56.08 -10.19 6.17
C ALA A 159 54.59 -9.90 6.40
N LEU A 160 53.69 -10.67 5.78
CA LEU A 160 52.24 -10.50 5.96
C LEU A 160 51.79 -10.85 7.40
N VAL A 161 52.29 -11.95 7.96
CA VAL A 161 52.01 -12.38 9.33
C VAL A 161 52.56 -11.38 10.35
N SER A 162 53.74 -10.80 10.09
CA SER A 162 54.30 -9.75 10.94
C SER A 162 53.42 -8.49 10.97
N HIS A 163 52.89 -8.07 9.82
CA HIS A 163 51.98 -6.93 9.76
C HIS A 163 50.61 -7.22 10.41
N VAL A 164 50.07 -8.44 10.26
CA VAL A 164 48.85 -8.85 10.97
C VAL A 164 49.08 -8.90 12.49
N LYS A 165 50.27 -9.33 12.95
CA LYS A 165 50.63 -9.26 14.37
C LYS A 165 50.66 -7.81 14.86
N GLU A 166 51.32 -6.91 14.14
CA GLU A 166 51.41 -5.49 14.46
C GLU A 166 50.01 -4.83 14.54
N GLN A 167 49.11 -5.14 13.61
CA GLN A 167 47.71 -4.70 13.67
C GLN A 167 46.98 -5.24 14.91
N ASN A 168 47.19 -6.50 15.29
CA ASN A 168 46.61 -7.09 16.50
C ASN A 168 47.17 -6.44 17.78
N ASP A 169 48.47 -6.15 17.86
CA ASP A 169 49.10 -5.47 18.99
C ASP A 169 48.59 -4.00 19.14
N GLN A 170 48.29 -3.34 18.02
CA GLN A 170 47.59 -2.03 18.01
C GLN A 170 46.13 -2.14 18.47
N ILE A 171 45.41 -3.19 18.09
CA ILE A 171 44.03 -3.46 18.57
C ILE A 171 44.04 -3.76 20.08
N LEU A 172 45.00 -4.55 20.57
CA LEU A 172 45.14 -4.87 21.99
C LEU A 172 45.45 -3.61 22.84
N THR A 173 46.34 -2.73 22.37
CA THR A 173 46.58 -1.44 23.04
C THR A 173 45.39 -0.48 22.96
N TRP A 174 44.55 -0.56 21.92
CA TRP A 174 43.27 0.17 21.86
C TRP A 174 42.25 -0.37 22.87
N ILE A 175 42.13 -1.70 23.00
CA ILE A 175 41.26 -2.36 24.00
C ILE A 175 41.75 -2.04 25.43
N ALA A 176 43.06 -2.02 25.68
CA ALA A 176 43.62 -1.60 26.98
C ALA A 176 43.24 -0.14 27.32
N LYS A 177 43.30 0.76 26.35
CA LYS A 177 42.87 2.18 26.50
C LYS A 177 41.35 2.34 26.66
N GLN A 178 40.54 1.43 26.11
CA GLN A 178 39.10 1.37 26.38
C GLN A 178 38.83 0.93 27.83
N ASN A 179 39.49 -0.13 28.30
CA ASN A 179 39.25 -0.69 29.63
C ASN A 179 39.71 0.22 30.78
N GLN A 180 40.67 1.13 30.56
CA GLN A 180 41.00 2.18 31.52
C GLN A 180 39.91 3.26 31.69
N LYS A 181 38.83 3.24 30.88
CA LYS A 181 37.64 4.11 31.04
C LYS A 181 36.41 3.38 31.60
N SER A 182 36.48 2.07 31.87
CA SER A 182 35.32 1.27 32.31
C SER A 182 35.38 0.78 33.77
N ILE A 183 36.32 1.30 34.57
CA ILE A 183 36.33 1.10 36.03
C ILE A 183 35.59 2.26 36.71
N ASN A 184 34.27 2.10 36.87
CA ASN A 184 33.42 2.74 37.91
C ASN A 184 31.93 2.36 37.69
N ASN A 185 31.62 1.06 37.78
CA ASN A 185 30.24 0.55 37.86
C ASN A 185 30.03 -0.07 39.25
N THR A 186 29.52 0.72 40.18
CA THR A 186 28.93 0.23 41.44
C THR A 186 27.43 -0.03 41.28
N GLU A 187 26.87 -0.83 42.17
CA GLU A 187 25.49 -1.32 42.08
C GLU A 187 24.46 -0.22 42.33
N PHE A 188 23.47 -0.09 41.45
CA PHE A 188 22.38 0.87 41.60
C PHE A 188 21.20 0.31 42.40
N GLY A 189 21.39 0.22 43.72
CA GLY A 189 20.28 0.32 44.65
C GLY A 189 19.65 1.72 44.63
N ILE A 190 18.47 1.87 45.22
CA ILE A 190 17.89 3.20 45.50
C ILE A 190 18.79 3.84 46.57
N PRO A 191 19.32 5.07 46.37
CA PRO A 191 20.10 5.73 47.42
C PRO A 191 19.24 5.99 48.65
N ASP A 192 19.80 5.82 49.85
CA ASP A 192 19.08 6.10 51.09
C ASP A 192 18.83 7.61 51.23
N ILE A 193 17.56 8.01 51.19
CA ILE A 193 17.11 9.40 51.02
C ILE A 193 15.91 9.63 51.95
N PRO A 194 15.92 10.67 52.81
CA PRO A 194 14.88 10.90 53.81
C PRO A 194 13.57 11.51 53.26
N PHE A 195 13.31 11.43 51.95
CA PHE A 195 12.22 12.12 51.26
C PHE A 195 11.38 11.18 50.38
N SER A 196 10.06 11.31 50.46
CA SER A 196 9.13 10.59 49.57
C SER A 196 8.93 11.33 48.24
N PHE A 197 9.36 10.74 47.13
CA PHE A 197 9.10 11.26 45.79
C PHE A 197 7.68 10.91 45.27
N PRO A 198 6.93 11.84 44.64
CA PRO A 198 7.26 13.25 44.35
C PRO A 198 6.95 14.19 45.51
N VAL A 199 7.78 15.24 45.66
CA VAL A 199 7.65 16.29 46.67
C VAL A 199 6.31 17.04 46.58
N GLN A 200 5.64 17.24 47.73
CA GLN A 200 4.27 17.75 47.85
C GLN A 200 4.16 19.12 48.54
N THR A 201 5.09 19.47 49.43
CA THR A 201 5.16 20.80 50.08
C THR A 201 6.24 21.70 49.47
N ILE A 202 6.35 22.97 49.91
CA ILE A 202 7.51 23.82 49.55
C ILE A 202 8.70 23.45 50.43
N GLU A 203 8.39 23.08 51.67
CA GLU A 203 9.30 22.83 52.76
C GLU A 203 10.17 21.60 52.44
N GLU A 204 9.55 20.48 52.03
CA GLU A 204 10.24 19.31 51.43
C GLU A 204 11.11 19.67 50.20
N LEU A 205 10.72 20.68 49.41
CA LEU A 205 11.47 21.08 48.21
C LEU A 205 12.70 21.91 48.58
N ASP A 206 12.58 22.80 49.56
CA ASP A 206 13.69 23.59 50.09
C ASP A 206 14.67 22.67 50.87
N GLU A 207 14.18 21.64 51.58
CA GLU A 207 14.99 20.58 52.20
C GLU A 207 15.72 19.70 51.16
N LEU A 208 15.03 19.24 50.12
CA LEU A 208 15.66 18.54 49.00
C LEU A 208 16.72 19.42 48.31
N ASN A 209 16.48 20.72 48.22
CA ASN A 209 17.40 21.67 47.62
C ASN A 209 18.68 21.87 48.46
N ALA A 210 18.60 21.79 49.79
CA ALA A 210 19.76 21.72 50.68
C ALA A 210 20.51 20.39 50.54
N TYR A 211 19.79 19.25 50.61
CA TYR A 211 20.36 17.90 50.48
C TYR A 211 21.15 17.68 49.17
N VAL A 212 20.73 18.36 48.10
CA VAL A 212 21.36 18.32 46.77
C VAL A 212 22.58 19.26 46.67
N ASN A 213 22.70 20.27 47.53
CA ASN A 213 23.85 21.18 47.62
C ASN A 213 24.95 20.67 48.56
N ASP A 214 24.59 20.09 49.71
CA ASP A 214 25.54 19.79 50.79
C ASP A 214 26.51 18.64 50.47
N ASN A 215 26.25 17.82 49.44
CA ASN A 215 27.11 16.67 49.12
C ASN A 215 27.07 16.24 47.64
N ASN A 216 28.23 16.34 46.97
CA ASN A 216 28.39 16.06 45.53
C ASN A 216 28.28 14.57 45.16
N ASP A 217 28.60 13.67 46.08
CA ASP A 217 28.47 12.22 45.87
C ASP A 217 26.99 11.81 45.92
N LYS A 218 26.23 12.39 46.86
CA LYS A 218 24.77 12.24 46.93
C LYS A 218 24.07 12.81 45.69
N PHE A 219 24.48 13.98 45.21
CA PHE A 219 24.05 14.53 43.92
C PHE A 219 24.31 13.53 42.78
N THR A 220 25.49 12.93 42.73
CA THR A 220 25.91 12.02 41.67
C THR A 220 25.16 10.69 41.70
N ALA A 221 24.90 10.13 42.89
CA ALA A 221 24.08 8.94 43.06
C ALA A 221 22.62 9.19 42.63
N LEU A 222 21.99 10.25 43.14
CA LEU A 222 20.60 10.59 42.84
C LEU A 222 20.39 10.96 41.36
N ALA A 223 21.30 11.74 40.76
CA ALA A 223 21.24 12.05 39.33
C ALA A 223 21.36 10.80 38.44
N SER A 224 22.12 9.78 38.89
CA SER A 224 22.30 8.52 38.16
C SER A 224 21.11 7.58 38.34
N TYR A 225 20.51 7.49 39.54
CA TYR A 225 19.21 6.85 39.75
C TYR A 225 18.11 7.48 38.88
N LEU A 226 17.98 8.81 38.88
CA LEU A 226 17.00 9.52 38.04
C LEU A 226 17.27 9.34 36.53
N ALA A 227 18.53 9.10 36.13
CA ALA A 227 18.88 8.75 34.76
C ALA A 227 18.39 7.35 34.35
N THR A 228 18.04 6.44 35.28
CA THR A 228 17.43 5.15 34.94
C THR A 228 15.97 5.29 34.46
N LEU A 229 15.25 6.33 34.92
CA LEU A 229 13.84 6.55 34.61
C LEU A 229 13.64 6.59 33.08
N GLY A 230 13.00 5.55 32.53
CA GLY A 230 13.10 5.22 31.11
C GLY A 230 12.57 6.31 30.17
N GLY A 231 13.16 6.43 28.99
CA GLY A 231 12.78 7.40 27.94
C GLY A 231 13.95 7.65 27.00
N ASN A 232 13.67 7.74 25.69
CA ASN A 232 14.68 7.83 24.62
C ASN A 232 14.66 9.17 23.85
N THR A 233 13.77 10.10 24.19
CA THR A 233 13.74 11.46 23.65
C THR A 233 13.84 12.46 24.79
N LEU A 234 14.50 13.59 24.53
CA LEU A 234 14.70 14.69 25.48
C LEU A 234 13.39 15.05 26.23
N THR A 235 12.33 15.37 25.50
CA THR A 235 11.03 15.76 26.06
C THR A 235 10.41 14.65 26.91
N SER A 236 10.53 13.38 26.51
CA SER A 236 9.99 12.24 27.26
C SER A 236 10.79 12.01 28.55
N LYS A 237 12.12 12.11 28.49
CA LYS A 237 13.03 11.93 29.63
C LYS A 237 12.81 13.00 30.70
N THR A 238 12.91 14.27 30.32
CA THR A 238 12.73 15.43 31.23
C THR A 238 11.37 15.40 31.90
N ASN A 239 10.28 15.16 31.16
CA ASN A 239 8.93 15.13 31.72
C ASN A 239 8.70 13.96 32.71
N ARG A 240 9.36 12.81 32.50
CA ARG A 240 9.26 11.66 33.41
C ARG A 240 10.04 11.89 34.71
N ILE A 241 11.25 12.46 34.61
CA ILE A 241 12.03 12.87 35.79
C ILE A 241 11.27 13.93 36.59
N PHE A 242 10.75 14.99 35.94
CA PHE A 242 9.94 16.00 36.61
C PHE A 242 8.73 15.42 37.35
N LYS A 243 7.97 14.50 36.71
CA LYS A 243 6.82 13.83 37.31
C LYS A 243 7.18 12.97 38.53
N HIS A 244 8.41 12.46 38.59
CA HIS A 244 8.91 11.69 39.73
C HIS A 244 9.42 12.59 40.86
N VAL A 245 10.09 13.71 40.55
CA VAL A 245 10.71 14.58 41.57
C VAL A 245 9.71 15.55 42.21
N ILE A 246 8.85 16.23 41.45
CA ILE A 246 8.04 17.37 41.93
C ILE A 246 6.56 17.22 41.54
N SER A 247 5.65 17.38 42.51
CA SER A 247 4.21 17.37 42.26
C SER A 247 3.72 18.62 41.49
N ASP A 248 2.61 18.50 40.75
CA ASP A 248 2.00 19.65 40.07
C ASP A 248 1.50 20.74 41.04
N VAL A 249 1.17 20.37 42.29
CA VAL A 249 0.73 21.28 43.36
C VAL A 249 1.85 22.25 43.73
N VAL A 250 3.07 21.75 43.93
CA VAL A 250 4.27 22.57 44.14
C VAL A 250 4.64 23.31 42.86
N THR A 251 4.63 22.63 41.71
CA THR A 251 5.04 23.19 40.41
C THR A 251 4.28 24.47 40.04
N ILE A 252 2.98 24.58 40.37
CA ILE A 252 2.17 25.78 40.12
C ILE A 252 2.70 27.02 40.83
N LYS A 253 3.41 26.89 41.95
CA LYS A 253 3.97 28.02 42.72
C LYS A 253 5.23 28.64 42.08
N PHE A 254 5.78 28.00 41.05
CA PHE A 254 7.00 28.42 40.36
C PHE A 254 6.74 28.99 38.95
N ASN A 255 7.68 29.80 38.48
CA ASN A 255 7.89 30.12 37.06
C ASN A 255 9.40 30.09 36.80
N TYR A 256 9.84 29.79 35.58
CA TYR A 256 11.25 29.48 35.34
C TYR A 256 12.20 30.61 35.82
N TYR A 257 11.91 31.87 35.45
CA TYR A 257 12.65 33.06 35.89
C TYR A 257 11.91 33.90 36.96
N GLY A 258 10.86 33.37 37.62
CA GLY A 258 10.06 34.06 38.67
C GLY A 258 9.23 35.30 38.25
N GLN A 259 9.55 35.94 37.12
CA GLN A 259 9.02 37.25 36.73
C GLN A 259 7.47 37.34 36.57
N ARG A 260 6.98 38.58 36.68
CA ARG A 260 5.60 39.06 36.40
C ARG A 260 4.44 38.41 37.18
N SER A 261 4.67 37.52 38.14
CA SER A 261 3.58 36.67 38.68
C SER A 261 3.59 36.34 40.19
N LYS A 262 4.43 37.00 41.01
CA LYS A 262 4.63 36.68 42.45
C LYS A 262 4.97 35.20 42.72
N LYS A 263 5.62 34.52 41.77
CA LYS A 263 6.04 33.12 41.86
C LYS A 263 7.54 33.03 42.15
N ARG A 264 7.96 31.97 42.86
CA ARG A 264 9.40 31.69 43.04
C ARG A 264 10.03 31.34 41.68
N ALA A 265 11.29 31.71 41.50
CA ALA A 265 12.08 31.32 40.34
C ALA A 265 12.51 29.84 40.46
N PHE A 266 12.50 29.11 39.34
CA PHE A 266 12.99 27.72 39.30
C PHE A 266 14.47 27.64 38.86
N SER A 267 14.97 28.68 38.18
CA SER A 267 16.37 28.81 37.77
C SER A 267 17.36 28.72 38.93
N ASP A 268 16.91 29.07 40.13
CA ASP A 268 17.76 29.35 41.30
C ASP A 268 17.83 28.15 42.27
N LEU A 269 17.13 27.05 41.95
CA LEU A 269 17.14 25.81 42.72
C LEU A 269 18.24 24.85 42.23
N ALA A 270 19.03 24.28 43.13
CA ALA A 270 19.97 23.19 42.85
C ALA A 270 19.28 21.95 42.24
N VAL A 271 17.99 21.73 42.55
CA VAL A 271 17.15 20.70 41.93
C VAL A 271 17.07 20.86 40.39
N LYS A 272 17.23 22.08 39.85
CA LYS A 272 17.41 22.31 38.40
C LYS A 272 18.63 21.53 37.86
N ASN A 273 19.77 21.65 38.54
CA ASN A 273 21.03 21.03 38.13
C ASN A 273 20.97 19.50 38.28
N LEU A 274 20.26 19.00 39.29
CA LEU A 274 19.97 17.57 39.43
C LEU A 274 19.21 17.01 38.22
N ILE A 275 18.16 17.70 37.77
CA ILE A 275 17.36 17.29 36.59
C ILE A 275 18.20 17.39 35.31
N LEU A 276 18.98 18.47 35.11
CA LEU A 276 19.92 18.59 33.99
C LEU A 276 20.93 17.42 33.97
N GLY A 277 21.53 17.12 35.12
CA GLY A 277 22.51 16.04 35.30
C GLY A 277 21.93 14.64 35.06
N ALA A 278 20.66 14.41 35.41
CA ALA A 278 19.96 13.16 35.15
C ALA A 278 19.54 12.99 33.67
N VAL A 279 19.09 14.08 33.03
CA VAL A 279 18.72 14.05 31.60
C VAL A 279 19.95 13.84 30.72
N LYS A 280 21.05 14.57 30.95
CA LYS A 280 22.31 14.41 30.19
C LYS A 280 22.88 12.99 30.26
N ARG A 281 22.87 12.35 31.44
CA ARG A 281 23.28 10.95 31.63
C ARG A 281 22.44 9.97 30.78
N GLY A 282 21.16 10.28 30.54
CA GLY A 282 20.27 9.44 29.73
C GLY A 282 20.16 9.83 28.24
N VAL A 283 20.61 11.04 27.87
CA VAL A 283 20.54 11.59 26.50
C VAL A 283 21.83 12.42 26.25
N PRO A 284 22.95 11.78 25.86
CA PRO A 284 24.27 12.42 25.89
C PRO A 284 24.50 13.57 24.89
N ASN A 285 23.56 13.82 23.97
CA ASN A 285 23.68 14.84 22.91
C ASN A 285 22.78 16.08 23.11
N SER A 286 22.04 16.22 24.22
CA SER A 286 21.20 17.40 24.48
C SER A 286 21.98 18.54 25.16
N THR A 287 21.84 19.77 24.68
CA THR A 287 22.42 20.94 25.38
C THR A 287 21.58 21.29 26.62
N ASP A 288 22.17 22.03 27.57
CA ASP A 288 21.41 22.52 28.73
C ASP A 288 20.22 23.36 28.30
N LYS A 289 20.37 24.19 27.26
CA LYS A 289 19.29 25.05 26.75
C LYS A 289 18.09 24.24 26.25
N ASP A 290 18.33 23.15 25.53
CA ASP A 290 17.24 22.29 25.02
C ASP A 290 16.49 21.63 26.18
N ILE A 291 17.20 21.22 27.24
CA ILE A 291 16.59 20.69 28.45
C ILE A 291 15.79 21.80 29.14
N GLU A 292 16.40 22.96 29.39
CA GLU A 292 15.77 24.14 30.02
C GLU A 292 14.49 24.59 29.33
N ASP A 293 14.44 24.58 27.99
CA ASP A 293 13.25 24.96 27.24
C ASP A 293 12.11 23.93 27.41
N VAL A 294 12.42 22.64 27.58
CA VAL A 294 11.44 21.64 28.05
C VAL A 294 11.02 21.91 29.50
N MET A 295 11.93 22.30 30.40
CA MET A 295 11.56 22.67 31.79
C MET A 295 10.56 23.85 31.78
N LYS A 296 10.82 24.88 30.98
CA LYS A 296 9.94 26.06 30.83
C LYS A 296 8.53 25.67 30.36
N VAL A 297 8.41 24.77 29.38
CA VAL A 297 7.12 24.22 28.93
C VAL A 297 6.46 23.39 30.04
N TRP A 298 7.21 22.56 30.76
CA TRP A 298 6.64 21.76 31.86
C TRP A 298 6.10 22.64 33.01
N LEU A 299 6.81 23.71 33.40
CA LEU A 299 6.32 24.66 34.40
C LEU A 299 5.06 25.40 33.91
N LYS A 300 5.05 25.86 32.65
CA LYS A 300 3.92 26.60 32.03
C LYS A 300 2.59 25.83 32.14
N HIS A 301 2.58 24.54 31.80
CA HIS A 301 1.36 23.74 31.73
C HIS A 301 0.91 23.11 33.08
N ALA A 302 1.56 23.44 34.21
CA ALA A 302 1.25 22.83 35.51
C ALA A 302 -0.21 23.06 35.96
N ARG A 303 -0.78 24.26 35.72
CA ARG A 303 -2.18 24.57 36.09
C ARG A 303 -3.19 23.77 35.26
N GLU A 304 -2.84 23.39 34.03
CA GLU A 304 -3.68 22.55 33.17
C GLU A 304 -3.57 21.07 33.57
N ARG A 305 -2.37 20.61 33.95
CA ARG A 305 -2.18 19.24 34.46
C ARG A 305 -2.91 19.00 35.79
N LEU A 306 -2.93 20.00 36.70
CA LEU A 306 -3.72 19.89 37.92
C LEU A 306 -5.23 19.86 37.60
N LYS A 307 -5.75 20.81 36.80
CA LYS A 307 -7.16 20.78 36.36
C LYS A 307 -7.58 19.44 35.74
N LYS A 308 -6.71 18.77 34.98
CA LYS A 308 -6.97 17.44 34.39
C LYS A 308 -6.93 16.29 35.40
N LYS A 309 -6.27 16.45 36.56
CA LYS A 309 -6.35 15.53 37.70
C LYS A 309 -7.62 15.75 38.52
N ASP A 310 -7.98 17.02 38.76
CA ASP A 310 -9.15 17.40 39.55
C ASP A 310 -10.46 16.98 38.83
N ALA A 311 -10.55 17.24 37.52
CA ALA A 311 -11.64 16.78 36.66
C ALA A 311 -11.72 15.24 36.53
N GLY A 312 -10.66 14.52 36.93
CA GLY A 312 -10.64 13.06 37.02
C GLY A 312 -11.09 12.50 38.38
N LYS A 313 -11.55 13.34 39.33
CA LYS A 313 -11.96 12.91 40.67
C LYS A 313 -13.35 13.34 41.13
N ASN A 314 -13.99 14.32 40.49
CA ASN A 314 -15.32 14.81 40.89
C ASN A 314 -16.29 14.96 39.70
N GLN A 315 -17.15 13.97 39.47
CA GLN A 315 -18.59 14.17 39.24
C GLN A 315 -19.39 12.85 39.14
N PRO A 316 -20.45 12.67 39.95
CA PRO A 316 -21.58 11.78 39.63
C PRO A 316 -22.65 12.51 38.79
N PHE A 317 -23.66 11.77 38.31
CA PHE A 317 -24.81 12.29 37.56
C PHE A 317 -25.71 13.24 38.38
N GLN A 318 -26.25 14.31 37.75
CA GLN A 318 -27.72 14.50 37.63
C GLN A 318 -28.12 15.63 36.65
N TYR A 319 -29.43 15.92 36.56
CA TYR A 319 -30.14 16.59 35.46
C TYR A 319 -30.91 17.85 35.91
N ASN A 320 -31.46 18.59 34.91
CA ASN A 320 -32.55 19.58 34.97
C ASN A 320 -32.28 21.07 35.27
N LYS A 321 -32.95 21.92 34.44
CA LYS A 321 -33.73 23.17 34.72
C LYS A 321 -33.11 24.29 35.59
N LEU A 322 -33.41 25.58 35.39
CA LEU A 322 -34.27 26.33 34.46
C LEU A 322 -33.74 27.78 34.46
N ASP A 323 -34.09 28.62 33.46
CA ASP A 323 -34.78 29.89 33.76
C ASP A 323 -35.31 30.62 32.52
N ILE A 324 -36.26 31.53 32.75
CA ILE A 324 -37.06 32.24 31.73
C ILE A 324 -37.04 33.74 32.02
N LYS A 325 -36.92 34.58 30.98
CA LYS A 325 -37.58 35.89 30.95
C LYS A 325 -38.18 36.17 29.58
N ASN A 326 -39.45 36.56 29.58
CA ASN A 326 -40.20 36.98 28.40
C ASN A 326 -39.80 38.39 27.98
N ASN A 327 -40.14 38.78 26.75
CA ASN A 327 -40.91 40.02 26.60
C ASN A 327 -41.93 39.92 25.46
N GLU A 328 -43.04 40.62 25.64
CA GLU A 328 -44.23 40.74 24.80
C GLU A 328 -44.14 42.00 23.90
N ASN A 329 -45.01 42.33 22.93
CA ASN A 329 -46.14 41.66 22.24
C ASN A 329 -46.40 42.38 20.89
N HIS A 330 -47.11 41.73 19.94
CA HIS A 330 -48.18 42.29 19.05
C HIS A 330 -48.42 41.45 17.77
N GLU A 331 -49.55 40.76 17.71
CA GLU A 331 -50.75 41.09 16.90
C GLU A 331 -50.61 41.76 15.51
N LEU A 332 -51.44 41.49 14.48
CA LEU A 332 -52.41 40.40 14.19
C LEU A 332 -52.89 40.52 12.71
N PHE A 333 -53.82 39.64 12.30
CA PHE A 333 -54.69 39.68 11.09
C PHE A 333 -54.13 39.42 9.67
N SER A 334 -54.61 38.31 9.09
CA SER A 334 -54.96 38.13 7.66
C SER A 334 -56.44 38.51 7.43
N PRO A 335 -56.91 38.75 6.17
CA PRO A 335 -57.52 37.63 5.41
C PRO A 335 -57.36 37.70 3.86
N GLN A 336 -58.07 36.80 3.17
CA GLN A 336 -58.20 36.62 1.71
C GLN A 336 -58.95 37.82 1.04
N ALA A 337 -59.14 37.99 -0.28
CA ALA A 337 -59.17 37.06 -1.43
C ALA A 337 -59.06 37.82 -2.80
N ASP A 338 -59.10 37.07 -3.93
CA ASP A 338 -59.67 37.47 -5.25
C ASP A 338 -59.07 38.66 -6.06
N PHE A 339 -59.34 38.84 -7.37
CA PHE A 339 -59.43 37.86 -8.48
C PHE A 339 -59.10 38.58 -9.83
N SER A 340 -58.40 37.88 -10.73
CA SER A 340 -58.18 38.11 -12.18
C SER A 340 -58.28 39.51 -12.88
N ARG A 341 -57.13 39.90 -13.47
CA ARG A 341 -56.85 40.13 -14.93
C ARG A 341 -57.62 41.20 -15.76
N HIS A 342 -56.90 41.85 -16.68
CA HIS A 342 -57.10 41.85 -18.15
C HIS A 342 -55.77 42.29 -18.82
N THR A 343 -55.10 41.51 -19.71
CA THR A 343 -55.24 41.32 -21.19
C THR A 343 -54.93 42.59 -22.03
N GLU A 344 -54.66 42.57 -23.35
CA GLU A 344 -54.66 41.57 -24.44
C GLU A 344 -53.62 42.01 -25.53
N THR A 345 -53.25 41.34 -26.64
CA THR A 345 -53.64 40.07 -27.32
C THR A 345 -52.33 39.23 -27.55
N SER A 346 -52.06 38.31 -28.50
CA SER A 346 -52.72 37.59 -29.63
C SER A 346 -52.08 36.18 -29.73
N VAL A 347 -52.64 35.07 -30.27
CA VAL A 347 -53.72 34.73 -31.24
C VAL A 347 -53.21 34.55 -32.69
N PRO A 348 -53.51 33.45 -33.44
CA PRO A 348 -54.08 32.11 -33.13
C PRO A 348 -53.06 30.96 -33.47
N SER A 349 -53.32 29.63 -33.56
CA SER A 349 -54.52 28.84 -33.93
C SER A 349 -54.61 27.41 -33.36
N ASN A 350 -55.82 26.84 -33.46
CA ASN A 350 -56.40 25.63 -32.86
C ASN A 350 -56.32 24.35 -33.75
N ILE A 351 -56.86 23.14 -33.46
CA ILE A 351 -57.13 22.22 -32.30
C ILE A 351 -57.49 20.82 -32.95
N PHE A 352 -57.55 19.74 -32.14
CA PHE A 352 -58.24 18.43 -32.29
C PHE A 352 -57.29 17.20 -32.46
N VAL A 353 -57.26 16.13 -31.63
CA VAL A 353 -58.22 15.36 -30.75
C VAL A 353 -59.02 14.31 -31.58
N ALA A 354 -59.17 13.01 -31.23
CA ALA A 354 -59.06 12.30 -29.93
C ALA A 354 -58.52 10.83 -29.98
N ASN A 355 -58.25 10.31 -28.77
CA ASN A 355 -58.24 8.92 -28.24
C ASN A 355 -58.65 7.70 -29.11
N SER A 356 -57.97 6.55 -28.91
CA SER A 356 -58.54 5.37 -28.19
C SER A 356 -57.54 4.16 -28.08
N GLU A 357 -58.00 3.06 -27.48
CA GLU A 357 -57.26 2.07 -26.67
C GLU A 357 -56.45 0.95 -27.39
N SER A 358 -55.36 0.55 -26.74
CA SER A 358 -54.96 -0.86 -26.44
C SER A 358 -55.15 -2.00 -27.47
N LYS A 359 -54.08 -2.36 -28.20
CA LYS A 359 -53.43 -3.72 -28.20
C LYS A 359 -52.39 -3.90 -29.33
N ASN A 360 -51.15 -4.25 -28.97
CA ASN A 360 -50.51 -5.54 -29.30
C ASN A 360 -48.98 -5.53 -29.11
N LEU A 361 -48.42 -6.72 -28.85
CA LEU A 361 -46.98 -6.93 -28.86
C LEU A 361 -46.44 -6.95 -30.29
N LEU A 362 -45.44 -6.11 -30.58
CA LEU A 362 -44.51 -6.34 -31.69
C LEU A 362 -43.08 -6.15 -31.19
N GLN A 363 -42.25 -7.17 -31.38
CA GLN A 363 -40.83 -7.14 -31.06
C GLN A 363 -40.09 -6.27 -32.08
N VAL A 364 -39.92 -4.98 -31.79
CA VAL A 364 -39.04 -4.14 -32.59
C VAL A 364 -37.59 -4.41 -32.18
N ASN A 365 -36.91 -5.25 -32.96
CA ASN A 365 -35.45 -5.33 -32.96
C ASN A 365 -34.89 -4.01 -33.50
N THR A 366 -34.73 -3.00 -32.63
CA THR A 366 -34.13 -1.73 -33.01
C THR A 366 -32.63 -1.87 -33.19
N GLU A 367 -32.13 -1.44 -34.35
CA GLU A 367 -30.69 -1.25 -34.52
C GLU A 367 -30.14 -0.23 -33.50
N PRO A 368 -28.90 -0.39 -33.03
CA PRO A 368 -28.32 0.50 -32.02
C PRO A 368 -28.04 1.89 -32.62
N CYS A 369 -29.04 2.78 -32.52
CA CYS A 369 -28.99 4.12 -33.08
C CYS A 369 -27.72 4.87 -32.62
N LEU A 370 -27.15 5.71 -33.49
CA LEU A 370 -25.85 6.36 -33.25
C LEU A 370 -25.75 7.06 -31.88
N ARG A 371 -26.86 7.64 -31.39
CA ARG A 371 -26.94 8.25 -30.05
C ARG A 371 -26.64 7.27 -28.93
N SER A 372 -27.13 6.03 -29.02
CA SER A 372 -26.85 4.96 -28.04
C SER A 372 -25.40 4.49 -28.15
N SER A 373 -24.90 4.28 -29.36
CA SER A 373 -23.53 3.84 -29.65
C SER A 373 -22.48 4.85 -29.18
N LEU A 374 -22.69 6.15 -29.42
CA LEU A 374 -21.83 7.23 -28.90
C LEU A 374 -21.86 7.32 -27.37
N ARG A 375 -23.04 7.12 -26.74
CA ARG A 375 -23.19 7.11 -25.28
C ARG A 375 -22.40 5.94 -24.66
N GLN A 376 -22.52 4.74 -25.25
CA GLN A 376 -21.80 3.54 -24.81
C GLN A 376 -20.28 3.67 -25.04
N TRP A 377 -19.84 4.19 -26.20
CA TRP A 377 -18.43 4.45 -26.51
C TRP A 377 -17.78 5.40 -25.51
N SER A 378 -18.45 6.53 -25.23
CA SER A 378 -17.99 7.56 -24.31
C SER A 378 -17.72 7.02 -22.90
N VAL A 379 -18.64 6.20 -22.38
CA VAL A 379 -18.51 5.59 -21.05
C VAL A 379 -17.51 4.43 -21.04
N ASN A 380 -17.54 3.54 -22.05
CA ASN A 380 -16.62 2.39 -22.14
C ASN A 380 -15.15 2.80 -22.19
N LEU A 381 -14.84 3.94 -22.83
CA LEU A 381 -13.47 4.48 -22.93
C LEU A 381 -13.18 5.60 -21.92
N ASN A 382 -14.12 5.92 -21.01
CA ASN A 382 -14.00 6.99 -20.02
C ASN A 382 -13.59 8.35 -20.63
N VAL A 383 -14.19 8.70 -21.78
CA VAL A 383 -13.81 9.88 -22.58
C VAL A 383 -14.21 11.16 -21.85
N SER A 384 -13.34 12.17 -21.85
CA SER A 384 -13.60 13.44 -21.15
C SER A 384 -14.83 14.17 -21.71
N HIS A 385 -15.61 14.81 -20.82
CA HIS A 385 -16.81 15.55 -21.22
C HIS A 385 -16.54 16.63 -22.28
N ALA A 386 -15.35 17.23 -22.28
CA ALA A 386 -14.92 18.21 -23.27
C ALA A 386 -14.74 17.57 -24.66
N ALA A 387 -14.02 16.45 -24.76
CA ALA A 387 -13.82 15.75 -26.03
C ALA A 387 -15.15 15.20 -26.60
N VAL A 388 -16.05 14.71 -25.72
CA VAL A 388 -17.39 14.26 -26.13
C VAL A 388 -18.25 15.42 -26.63
N THR A 389 -18.24 16.59 -25.97
CA THR A 389 -18.94 17.79 -26.47
C THR A 389 -18.35 18.28 -27.79
N GLY A 390 -17.02 18.29 -27.94
CA GLY A 390 -16.37 18.63 -29.21
C GLY A 390 -16.77 17.71 -30.36
N LEU A 391 -16.80 16.38 -30.12
CA LEU A 391 -17.29 15.42 -31.10
C LEU A 391 -18.79 15.63 -31.43
N LEU A 392 -19.62 15.93 -30.43
CA LEU A 392 -21.04 16.24 -30.66
C LEU A 392 -21.22 17.50 -31.50
N HIS A 393 -20.42 18.56 -31.31
CA HIS A 393 -20.45 19.75 -32.15
C HIS A 393 -20.05 19.44 -33.61
N VAL A 394 -19.10 18.52 -33.84
CA VAL A 394 -18.72 18.07 -35.20
C VAL A 394 -19.81 17.21 -35.85
N LEU A 395 -20.52 16.38 -35.08
CA LEU A 395 -21.55 15.47 -35.61
C LEU A 395 -22.94 16.11 -35.74
N HIS A 396 -23.28 17.12 -34.93
CA HIS A 396 -24.61 17.71 -34.88
C HIS A 396 -25.11 18.29 -36.23
N PRO A 397 -24.28 18.94 -37.09
CA PRO A 397 -24.71 19.39 -38.41
C PRO A 397 -25.19 18.25 -39.33
N PHE A 398 -24.65 17.04 -39.16
CA PHE A 398 -25.04 15.85 -39.93
C PHE A 398 -26.12 15.02 -39.22
N HIS A 399 -26.26 15.17 -37.90
CA HIS A 399 -27.11 14.37 -37.03
C HIS A 399 -27.76 15.24 -35.94
N THR A 400 -28.68 16.11 -36.35
CA THR A 400 -29.31 17.15 -35.50
C THR A 400 -30.07 16.60 -34.27
N TYR A 401 -30.47 15.32 -34.29
CA TYR A 401 -31.07 14.63 -33.14
C TYR A 401 -30.07 14.27 -32.02
N LEU A 402 -28.77 14.43 -32.25
CA LEU A 402 -27.73 14.34 -31.21
C LEU A 402 -27.70 15.66 -30.41
N PRO A 403 -27.69 15.61 -29.07
CA PRO A 403 -27.61 16.82 -28.27
C PRO A 403 -26.21 17.44 -28.34
N LEU A 404 -26.12 18.77 -28.34
CA LEU A 404 -24.84 19.50 -28.43
C LEU A 404 -23.88 19.21 -27.24
N SER A 405 -24.40 18.93 -26.04
CA SER A 405 -23.56 18.74 -24.84
C SER A 405 -23.46 17.27 -24.40
N SER A 406 -22.26 16.88 -23.97
CA SER A 406 -22.01 15.54 -23.40
C SER A 406 -22.90 15.22 -22.20
N LYS A 407 -23.23 16.21 -21.36
CA LYS A 407 -24.17 16.04 -20.23
C LYS A 407 -25.56 15.60 -20.69
N ALA A 408 -26.06 16.15 -21.78
CA ALA A 408 -27.36 15.79 -22.36
C ALA A 408 -27.33 14.49 -23.20
N LEU A 409 -26.16 14.10 -23.73
CA LEU A 409 -25.97 12.76 -24.32
C LEU A 409 -26.00 11.68 -23.24
N LEU A 410 -25.22 11.87 -22.17
CA LEU A 410 -24.99 10.89 -21.12
C LEU A 410 -26.14 10.80 -20.10
N LYS A 411 -27.00 11.83 -20.03
CA LYS A 411 -28.03 12.06 -19.00
C LYS A 411 -27.41 12.26 -17.60
N THR A 412 -26.34 13.04 -17.51
CA THR A 412 -25.65 13.35 -16.24
C THR A 412 -26.58 14.09 -15.27
N PRO A 413 -26.68 13.70 -13.98
CA PRO A 413 -27.51 14.39 -13.01
C PRO A 413 -26.98 15.82 -12.73
N ARG A 414 -27.91 16.78 -12.62
CA ARG A 414 -27.59 18.21 -12.43
C ARG A 414 -27.15 18.53 -11.00
N GLN A 415 -27.90 18.02 -10.03
CA GLN A 415 -27.60 18.09 -8.59
C GLN A 415 -27.11 16.71 -8.09
N THR A 416 -26.49 16.71 -6.91
CA THR A 416 -26.00 15.54 -6.19
C THR A 416 -26.11 15.85 -4.70
N ASP A 417 -26.96 15.12 -3.98
CA ASP A 417 -27.31 15.42 -2.59
C ASP A 417 -26.22 14.90 -1.64
N ILE A 418 -25.40 15.82 -1.13
CA ILE A 418 -24.19 15.49 -0.36
C ILE A 418 -24.42 15.77 1.12
N LYS A 419 -24.12 14.77 1.95
CA LYS A 419 -24.03 14.92 3.40
C LYS A 419 -22.60 15.36 3.75
N GLN A 420 -22.44 16.27 4.72
CA GLN A 420 -21.14 16.59 5.30
C GLN A 420 -20.89 15.69 6.51
N ILE A 421 -19.74 15.03 6.58
CA ILE A 421 -19.36 14.13 7.69
C ILE A 421 -17.93 14.47 8.12
N GLY A 422 -17.80 15.16 9.27
CA GLY A 422 -16.49 15.54 9.81
C GLY A 422 -15.71 16.49 8.91
N ASP A 423 -14.57 16.03 8.37
CA ASP A 423 -13.70 16.80 7.46
C ASP A 423 -13.96 16.55 5.97
N GLY A 424 -15.05 15.87 5.61
CA GLY A 424 -15.31 15.43 4.23
C GLY A 424 -16.77 15.28 3.82
N GLU A 425 -16.94 15.04 2.53
CA GLU A 425 -18.21 14.91 1.84
C GLU A 425 -18.63 13.44 1.72
N PHE A 426 -19.92 13.13 1.82
CA PHE A 426 -20.48 11.79 1.64
C PHE A 426 -21.66 11.81 0.67
N TYR A 427 -21.73 10.82 -0.22
CA TYR A 427 -22.86 10.57 -1.10
C TYR A 427 -23.31 9.11 -0.99
N TYR A 428 -24.62 8.91 -0.81
CA TYR A 428 -25.23 7.58 -0.64
C TYR A 428 -26.09 7.22 -1.86
N PHE A 429 -25.83 6.07 -2.48
CA PHE A 429 -26.54 5.59 -3.68
C PHE A 429 -27.74 4.70 -3.36
N GLY A 430 -27.79 4.13 -2.14
CA GLY A 430 -28.78 3.13 -1.75
C GLY A 430 -28.40 1.71 -2.17
N LEU A 431 -28.40 0.79 -1.21
CA LEU A 431 -28.16 -0.64 -1.42
C LEU A 431 -29.31 -1.26 -2.25
N LYS A 432 -30.56 -0.97 -1.91
CA LYS A 432 -31.78 -1.43 -2.62
C LYS A 432 -31.80 -0.96 -4.07
N ALA A 433 -31.41 0.29 -4.32
CA ALA A 433 -31.29 0.86 -5.66
C ALA A 433 -30.15 0.19 -6.45
N SER A 434 -29.01 -0.02 -5.81
CA SER A 434 -27.83 -0.64 -6.45
C SER A 434 -28.04 -2.12 -6.78
N ILE A 435 -28.67 -2.90 -5.89
CA ILE A 435 -29.09 -4.29 -6.17
C ILE A 435 -30.04 -4.30 -7.36
N LYS A 436 -31.08 -3.45 -7.37
CA LYS A 436 -32.06 -3.37 -8.46
C LYS A 436 -31.39 -3.09 -9.81
N SER A 437 -30.44 -2.15 -9.86
CA SER A 437 -29.68 -1.81 -11.08
C SER A 437 -28.78 -2.97 -11.54
N ASN A 438 -28.09 -3.65 -10.61
CA ASN A 438 -27.22 -4.78 -10.92
C ASN A 438 -28.01 -5.97 -11.51
N LEU A 439 -29.20 -6.25 -10.97
CA LEU A 439 -30.10 -7.29 -11.48
C LEU A 439 -30.63 -6.98 -12.88
N SER A 440 -31.11 -5.75 -13.14
CA SER A 440 -31.52 -5.35 -14.48
C SER A 440 -30.38 -5.36 -15.50
N ALA A 441 -29.13 -5.18 -15.06
CA ALA A 441 -27.95 -5.19 -15.92
C ALA A 441 -27.49 -6.60 -16.33
N CYS A 442 -27.77 -7.62 -15.51
CA CYS A 442 -27.33 -8.99 -15.79
C CYS A 442 -28.35 -9.81 -16.58
N ASN A 443 -29.64 -9.48 -16.52
CA ASN A 443 -30.73 -10.18 -17.20
C ASN A 443 -30.75 -11.72 -16.97
N GLN A 444 -30.23 -12.15 -15.82
CA GLN A 444 -30.15 -13.55 -15.40
C GLN A 444 -31.23 -13.83 -14.35
N GLU A 445 -31.88 -14.99 -14.45
CA GLU A 445 -32.76 -15.49 -13.39
C GLU A 445 -31.94 -15.79 -12.14
N ILE A 446 -32.31 -15.19 -11.00
CA ILE A 446 -31.70 -15.52 -9.71
C ILE A 446 -32.15 -16.94 -9.34
N LYS A 447 -31.23 -17.89 -9.40
CA LYS A 447 -31.48 -19.27 -8.98
C LYS A 447 -31.75 -19.31 -7.47
N GLY A 448 -32.96 -19.70 -7.09
CA GLY A 448 -33.42 -19.72 -5.70
C GLY A 448 -33.97 -18.39 -5.20
N ASP A 449 -34.07 -18.27 -3.87
CA ASP A 449 -34.82 -17.21 -3.18
C ASP A 449 -33.92 -16.32 -2.30
N LYS A 450 -32.61 -16.40 -2.51
CA LYS A 450 -31.58 -15.74 -1.68
C LYS A 450 -30.67 -14.87 -2.53
N ILE A 451 -30.24 -13.75 -1.96
CA ILE A 451 -29.22 -12.84 -2.53
C ILE A 451 -28.17 -12.60 -1.45
N GLU A 452 -27.04 -13.28 -1.59
CA GLU A 452 -25.86 -13.19 -0.74
C GLU A 452 -24.95 -12.07 -1.25
N ILE A 453 -24.57 -11.15 -0.36
CA ILE A 453 -23.79 -9.96 -0.71
C ILE A 453 -22.51 -9.92 0.12
N SER A 454 -21.38 -9.81 -0.58
CA SER A 454 -20.09 -9.44 0.03
C SER A 454 -19.92 -7.93 0.00
N PHE A 455 -19.47 -7.33 1.10
CA PHE A 455 -19.21 -5.91 1.23
C PHE A 455 -17.70 -5.63 1.34
N ASN A 456 -17.27 -4.45 0.88
CA ASN A 456 -15.90 -3.95 0.99
C ASN A 456 -15.93 -2.47 1.38
N ILE A 457 -15.04 -2.06 2.29
CA ILE A 457 -14.93 -0.69 2.81
C ILE A 457 -13.44 -0.36 3.01
N ASP A 458 -12.70 -0.20 1.91
CA ASP A 458 -11.26 0.12 1.91
C ASP A 458 -10.99 1.56 1.47
N GLY A 459 -9.95 2.19 2.04
CA GLY A 459 -9.56 3.57 1.72
C GLY A 459 -8.60 3.67 0.53
N ILE A 460 -8.91 4.51 -0.46
CA ILE A 460 -8.04 4.76 -1.64
C ILE A 460 -7.60 6.23 -1.74
N PRO A 461 -6.27 6.53 -1.72
CA PRO A 461 -5.78 7.90 -1.93
C PRO A 461 -5.99 8.32 -3.38
N LEU A 462 -6.46 9.55 -3.61
CA LEU A 462 -6.75 10.07 -4.95
C LEU A 462 -5.49 10.57 -5.65
N PHE A 463 -4.67 11.37 -4.97
CA PHE A 463 -3.51 12.05 -5.53
C PHE A 463 -2.25 11.72 -4.73
N ASN A 464 -1.07 11.82 -5.35
CA ASN A 464 0.20 11.63 -4.64
C ASN A 464 0.63 12.90 -3.88
N SER A 465 0.11 14.06 -4.28
CA SER A 465 0.42 15.39 -3.74
C SER A 465 -0.62 15.92 -2.73
N SER A 466 -1.58 15.09 -2.30
CA SER A 466 -2.63 15.48 -1.37
C SER A 466 -3.14 14.28 -0.57
N ASN A 467 -3.40 14.49 0.73
CA ASN A 467 -3.97 13.47 1.62
C ASN A 467 -5.44 13.14 1.33
N GLN A 468 -6.02 13.68 0.26
CA GLN A 468 -7.40 13.41 -0.12
C GLN A 468 -7.59 11.97 -0.58
N GLN A 469 -8.54 11.28 0.06
CA GLN A 469 -8.84 9.87 -0.15
C GLN A 469 -10.35 9.62 -0.23
N PHE A 470 -10.75 8.58 -0.96
CA PHE A 470 -12.11 8.06 -0.87
C PHE A 470 -12.19 6.90 0.11
N TRP A 471 -13.32 6.82 0.82
CA TRP A 471 -13.76 5.65 1.56
C TRP A 471 -15.15 5.23 1.03
N PRO A 472 -15.19 4.42 -0.04
CA PRO A 472 -16.43 3.86 -0.55
C PRO A 472 -16.93 2.67 0.28
N ILE A 473 -18.25 2.54 0.36
CA ILE A 473 -18.93 1.31 0.75
C ILE A 473 -19.31 0.60 -0.55
N LEU A 474 -18.74 -0.57 -0.80
CA LEU A 474 -18.94 -1.37 -2.01
C LEU A 474 -19.70 -2.66 -1.71
N GLY A 475 -20.51 -3.13 -2.67
CA GLY A 475 -21.18 -4.43 -2.64
C GLY A 475 -20.85 -5.29 -3.86
N LEU A 476 -20.94 -6.61 -3.71
CA LEU A 476 -20.81 -7.62 -4.77
C LEU A 476 -21.78 -8.78 -4.46
N ILE A 477 -22.65 -9.14 -5.41
CA ILE A 477 -23.59 -10.26 -5.23
C ILE A 477 -22.88 -11.57 -5.60
N LYS A 478 -23.06 -12.60 -4.77
CA LYS A 478 -22.32 -13.86 -4.85
C LYS A 478 -23.01 -14.99 -5.64
N ASN A 479 -24.35 -15.03 -5.68
CA ASN A 479 -25.12 -16.12 -6.29
C ASN A 479 -25.12 -16.14 -7.83
N PHE A 480 -24.66 -15.08 -8.47
CA PHE A 480 -24.53 -14.99 -9.92
C PHE A 480 -23.34 -14.08 -10.29
N ARG A 481 -23.05 -13.97 -11.59
CA ARG A 481 -21.88 -13.27 -12.12
C ARG A 481 -22.03 -11.74 -12.10
N SER A 482 -22.10 -11.14 -10.93
CA SER A 482 -22.16 -9.68 -10.77
C SER A 482 -20.77 -9.00 -10.88
N LYS A 483 -20.80 -7.68 -11.07
CA LYS A 483 -19.63 -6.79 -10.86
C LYS A 483 -19.83 -6.00 -9.56
N PRO A 484 -18.75 -5.58 -8.87
CA PRO A 484 -18.87 -4.70 -7.71
C PRO A 484 -19.61 -3.39 -8.06
N PHE A 485 -20.33 -2.85 -7.09
CA PHE A 485 -21.08 -1.60 -7.19
C PHE A 485 -20.85 -0.72 -5.96
N ALA A 486 -20.98 0.60 -6.13
CA ALA A 486 -20.90 1.55 -5.02
C ALA A 486 -22.28 1.70 -4.35
N ILE A 487 -22.29 1.61 -3.02
CA ILE A 487 -23.46 1.83 -2.15
C ILE A 487 -23.38 3.22 -1.53
N GLY A 488 -22.18 3.68 -1.17
CA GLY A 488 -21.88 5.04 -0.73
C GLY A 488 -20.42 5.39 -0.99
N ILE A 489 -20.09 6.68 -1.06
CA ILE A 489 -18.70 7.17 -1.21
C ILE A 489 -18.47 8.36 -0.29
N PHE A 490 -17.50 8.26 0.62
CA PHE A 490 -16.94 9.40 1.36
C PHE A 490 -15.69 9.94 0.66
N SER A 491 -15.45 11.24 0.77
CA SER A 491 -14.31 11.99 0.25
C SER A 491 -13.81 12.99 1.29
N GLY A 492 -12.65 12.73 1.89
CA GLY A 492 -12.07 13.58 2.94
C GLY A 492 -10.55 13.54 2.96
N ARG A 493 -9.92 14.27 3.91
CA ARG A 493 -8.47 14.24 4.14
C ARG A 493 -8.08 13.23 5.23
N SER A 494 -9.05 12.74 6.00
CA SER A 494 -8.89 11.72 7.03
C SER A 494 -9.80 10.50 6.80
N LYS A 495 -9.83 9.52 7.71
CA LYS A 495 -10.83 8.44 7.69
C LYS A 495 -12.20 9.00 8.12
N PRO A 496 -13.34 8.51 7.62
CA PRO A 496 -14.67 9.00 8.03
C PRO A 496 -14.82 9.05 9.55
N LYS A 497 -15.23 10.20 10.08
CA LYS A 497 -15.46 10.42 11.51
C LYS A 497 -16.62 11.41 11.71
N PRO A 498 -17.60 11.13 12.60
CA PRO A 498 -17.82 9.89 13.34
C PRO A 498 -18.02 8.67 12.43
N LEU A 499 -17.71 7.46 12.91
CA LEU A 499 -17.89 6.21 12.14
C LEU A 499 -19.37 5.87 12.00
N GLU A 500 -20.12 6.23 13.04
CA GLU A 500 -21.55 6.04 13.24
C GLU A 500 -22.32 6.71 12.09
N LEU A 501 -22.09 8.00 11.87
CA LEU A 501 -22.73 8.78 10.78
C LEU A 501 -22.31 8.32 9.37
N TYR A 502 -21.10 7.77 9.22
CA TYR A 502 -20.64 7.23 7.94
C TYR A 502 -21.31 5.90 7.57
N LEU A 503 -21.66 5.09 8.58
CA LEU A 503 -22.33 3.80 8.39
C LEU A 503 -23.85 3.86 8.56
N GLU A 504 -24.41 4.97 9.07
CA GLU A 504 -25.84 5.12 9.42
C GLU A 504 -26.80 4.72 8.30
N ASP A 505 -26.72 5.35 7.12
CA ASP A 505 -27.59 5.05 5.98
C ASP A 505 -27.50 3.56 5.57
N PHE A 506 -26.27 3.03 5.57
CA PHE A 506 -25.96 1.66 5.17
C PHE A 506 -26.50 0.64 6.17
N VAL A 507 -26.30 0.86 7.47
CA VAL A 507 -26.75 -0.04 8.53
C VAL A 507 -28.28 -0.03 8.62
N ASN A 508 -28.90 1.13 8.52
CA ASN A 508 -30.36 1.26 8.55
C ASN A 508 -31.03 0.56 7.35
N GLU A 509 -30.53 0.78 6.12
CA GLU A 509 -31.08 0.15 4.92
C GLU A 509 -30.78 -1.36 4.87
N LEU A 510 -29.59 -1.80 5.27
CA LEU A 510 -29.24 -3.23 5.30
C LEU A 510 -30.03 -3.97 6.40
N SER A 511 -30.21 -3.39 7.59
CA SER A 511 -31.04 -4.01 8.64
C SER A 511 -32.48 -4.23 8.16
N LEU A 512 -33.09 -3.22 7.53
CA LEU A 512 -34.42 -3.33 6.92
C LEU A 512 -34.46 -4.42 5.83
N LEU A 513 -33.45 -4.49 4.96
CA LEU A 513 -33.37 -5.49 3.89
C LEU A 513 -33.13 -6.92 4.40
N LEU A 514 -32.47 -7.10 5.54
CA LEU A 514 -32.28 -8.40 6.19
C LEU A 514 -33.59 -8.90 6.85
N GLN A 515 -34.39 -7.99 7.42
CA GLN A 515 -35.67 -8.30 8.06
C GLN A 515 -36.81 -8.47 7.03
N GLU A 516 -37.04 -7.47 6.18
CA GLU A 516 -38.14 -7.47 5.21
C GLU A 516 -37.87 -8.31 3.96
N GLY A 517 -36.60 -8.47 3.58
CA GLY A 517 -36.19 -8.99 2.27
C GLY A 517 -36.36 -7.97 1.13
N PHE A 518 -35.94 -8.38 -0.07
CA PHE A 518 -35.93 -7.56 -1.28
C PHE A 518 -36.97 -8.06 -2.29
N LYS A 519 -37.84 -7.17 -2.80
CA LYS A 519 -38.87 -7.50 -3.81
C LYS A 519 -38.43 -7.05 -5.20
N TYR A 520 -38.44 -7.95 -6.18
CA TYR A 520 -38.08 -7.68 -7.57
C TYR A 520 -38.82 -8.63 -8.52
N ASN A 521 -39.38 -8.09 -9.61
CA ASN A 521 -40.22 -8.80 -10.58
C ASN A 521 -41.29 -9.70 -9.90
N ASN A 522 -42.04 -9.12 -8.96
CA ASN A 522 -43.03 -9.75 -8.07
C ASN A 522 -42.54 -10.90 -7.17
N LYS A 523 -41.30 -11.38 -7.32
CA LYS A 523 -40.67 -12.34 -6.41
C LYS A 523 -40.05 -11.63 -5.20
N LYS A 524 -40.11 -12.27 -4.03
CA LYS A 524 -39.42 -11.85 -2.81
C LYS A 524 -38.14 -12.69 -2.64
N TYR A 525 -37.04 -12.03 -2.30
CA TYR A 525 -35.74 -12.62 -2.02
C TYR A 525 -35.29 -12.29 -0.60
N GLN A 526 -34.68 -13.25 0.10
CA GLN A 526 -33.99 -13.02 1.35
C GLN A 526 -32.60 -12.43 1.07
N ILE A 527 -32.28 -11.27 1.65
CA ILE A 527 -30.91 -10.75 1.63
C ILE A 527 -30.09 -11.48 2.70
N ILE A 528 -28.84 -11.81 2.38
CA ILE A 528 -27.89 -12.45 3.30
C ILE A 528 -26.56 -11.71 3.21
N VAL A 529 -25.95 -11.37 4.36
CA VAL A 529 -24.56 -10.91 4.39
C VAL A 529 -23.64 -12.11 4.23
N HIS A 530 -22.96 -12.22 3.10
CA HIS A 530 -21.96 -13.26 2.88
C HIS A 530 -20.71 -12.98 3.72
N SER A 531 -20.08 -11.82 3.50
CA SER A 531 -18.79 -11.49 4.10
C SER A 531 -18.44 -10.00 3.99
N PHE A 532 -17.71 -9.47 4.97
CA PHE A 532 -17.00 -8.19 4.87
C PHE A 532 -15.53 -8.43 4.49
N VAL A 533 -15.20 -8.15 3.24
CA VAL A 533 -13.89 -8.40 2.61
C VAL A 533 -13.17 -7.07 2.48
N CYS A 534 -12.36 -6.72 3.48
CA CYS A 534 -11.60 -5.46 3.56
C CYS A 534 -10.14 -5.74 3.99
N ASP A 535 -9.24 -4.78 3.85
CA ASP A 535 -7.87 -4.85 4.37
C ASP A 535 -7.83 -4.82 5.92
N ALA A 536 -6.70 -5.22 6.55
CA ALA A 536 -6.64 -5.28 8.01
C ALA A 536 -6.76 -3.89 8.71
N PRO A 537 -6.10 -2.82 8.26
CA PRO A 537 -6.39 -1.43 8.67
C PRO A 537 -7.85 -0.97 8.54
N ALA A 538 -8.62 -1.49 7.58
CA ALA A 538 -10.02 -1.19 7.35
C ALA A 538 -10.94 -2.03 8.24
N ARG A 539 -10.73 -3.36 8.30
CA ARG A 539 -11.44 -4.25 9.25
C ARG A 539 -11.29 -3.75 10.68
N ALA A 540 -10.08 -3.37 11.10
CA ALA A 540 -9.85 -2.82 12.43
C ALA A 540 -10.62 -1.52 12.72
N PHE A 541 -10.77 -0.67 11.70
CA PHE A 541 -11.53 0.58 11.78
C PHE A 541 -13.04 0.33 11.89
N ILE A 542 -13.63 -0.44 10.97
CA ILE A 542 -15.09 -0.67 10.97
C ILE A 542 -15.56 -1.60 12.11
N LYS A 543 -14.68 -2.45 12.65
CA LYS A 543 -14.96 -3.31 13.82
C LYS A 543 -14.62 -2.67 15.17
N CYS A 544 -14.02 -1.47 15.20
CA CYS A 544 -13.56 -0.79 16.42
C CYS A 544 -12.62 -1.64 17.30
N ILE A 545 -11.60 -2.26 16.70
CA ILE A 545 -10.59 -3.11 17.37
C ILE A 545 -9.16 -2.62 17.14
N LYS A 546 -8.20 -3.13 17.92
CA LYS A 546 -6.78 -2.81 17.75
C LYS A 546 -6.28 -3.20 16.36
N THR A 547 -5.56 -2.27 15.73
CA THR A 547 -4.94 -2.46 14.41
C THR A 547 -3.88 -3.57 14.43
N HIS A 548 -3.60 -4.17 13.27
CA HIS A 548 -2.60 -5.23 13.01
C HIS A 548 -1.16 -5.01 13.54
N SER A 549 -0.90 -3.83 14.12
CA SER A 549 0.34 -3.38 14.74
C SER A 549 0.32 -3.40 16.28
N GLY A 550 -0.80 -3.76 16.91
CA GLY A 550 -0.97 -3.86 18.36
C GLY A 550 -0.85 -5.30 18.89
N TYR A 551 -0.72 -5.43 20.21
CA TYR A 551 -0.51 -6.71 20.92
C TYR A 551 -1.68 -7.70 20.71
N SER A 552 -2.89 -7.44 21.23
CA SER A 552 -4.09 -8.25 20.95
C SER A 552 -4.77 -7.81 19.63
N SER A 553 -4.06 -7.92 18.50
CA SER A 553 -4.59 -7.49 17.18
C SER A 553 -5.10 -8.61 16.26
N CYS A 554 -4.90 -9.89 16.61
CA CYS A 554 -5.54 -10.97 15.86
C CYS A 554 -7.06 -10.96 16.11
N GLU A 555 -7.84 -10.88 15.04
CA GLU A 555 -9.32 -10.87 15.09
C GLU A 555 -9.96 -12.27 15.03
N LYS A 556 -9.15 -13.32 14.84
CA LYS A 556 -9.58 -14.72 14.71
C LYS A 556 -9.24 -15.57 15.94
N CYS A 557 -8.21 -15.22 16.71
CA CYS A 557 -7.83 -15.92 17.94
C CYS A 557 -7.30 -14.97 19.03
N VAL A 558 -7.33 -15.44 20.27
CA VAL A 558 -6.82 -14.75 21.47
C VAL A 558 -5.32 -15.05 21.60
N ASN A 559 -4.54 -14.45 20.72
CA ASN A 559 -3.08 -14.58 20.70
C ASN A 559 -2.44 -13.22 21.05
N PRO A 560 -1.85 -13.05 22.25
CA PRO A 560 -1.10 -11.85 22.56
C PRO A 560 0.19 -11.83 21.74
N GLY A 561 0.34 -10.82 20.88
CA GLY A 561 1.61 -10.58 20.22
C GLY A 561 2.69 -10.09 21.19
N GLU A 562 3.95 -10.27 20.84
CA GLU A 562 5.13 -9.79 21.59
C GLU A 562 5.86 -8.69 20.80
N TYR A 563 6.41 -7.67 21.47
CA TYR A 563 7.21 -6.64 20.81
C TYR A 563 8.68 -7.03 20.73
N ILE A 564 9.16 -7.34 19.53
CA ILE A 564 10.54 -7.78 19.26
C ILE A 564 11.12 -6.95 18.12
N GLN A 565 12.27 -6.30 18.37
CA GLN A 565 13.05 -5.54 17.39
C GLN A 565 12.22 -4.58 16.51
N GLY A 566 11.35 -3.78 17.15
CA GLY A 566 10.53 -2.78 16.47
C GLY A 566 9.22 -3.30 15.85
N ARG A 567 8.83 -4.55 16.10
CA ARG A 567 7.66 -5.20 15.47
C ARG A 567 6.87 -6.02 16.49
N ILE A 568 5.56 -6.13 16.29
CA ILE A 568 4.75 -7.17 16.96
C ILE A 568 4.90 -8.49 16.20
N VAL A 569 5.15 -9.57 16.95
CA VAL A 569 5.24 -10.95 16.44
C VAL A 569 4.33 -11.89 17.22
N PHE A 570 3.89 -12.98 16.60
CA PHE A 570 2.94 -13.93 17.15
C PHE A 570 3.57 -15.33 17.16
N LYS A 571 4.04 -15.78 18.33
CA LYS A 571 4.74 -17.08 18.47
C LYS A 571 3.80 -18.26 18.65
N ASN A 572 2.71 -18.10 19.39
CA ASN A 572 1.77 -19.19 19.62
C ASN A 572 0.98 -19.50 18.33
N VAL A 573 1.01 -20.77 17.90
CA VAL A 573 0.26 -21.28 16.74
C VAL A 573 -1.01 -22.05 17.14
N PHE A 574 -1.22 -22.30 18.43
CA PHE A 574 -2.34 -23.05 19.00
C PHE A 574 -3.24 -22.17 19.90
N ALA A 575 -3.36 -20.88 19.58
CA ALA A 575 -4.15 -19.93 20.36
C ALA A 575 -5.67 -20.13 20.18
N SER A 576 -6.43 -20.01 21.26
CA SER A 576 -7.89 -20.19 21.28
C SER A 576 -8.61 -19.26 20.30
N LYS A 577 -9.49 -19.81 19.46
CA LYS A 577 -10.25 -19.02 18.46
C LYS A 577 -11.25 -18.07 19.16
N ARG A 578 -11.44 -16.88 18.58
CA ARG A 578 -12.49 -15.93 19.02
C ARG A 578 -13.85 -16.42 18.51
N THR A 579 -14.91 -16.06 19.23
CA THR A 579 -16.29 -16.35 18.82
C THR A 579 -17.08 -15.06 18.64
N ASP A 580 -18.15 -15.11 17.84
CA ASP A 580 -19.03 -13.95 17.64
C ASP A 580 -19.69 -13.50 18.96
N ALA A 581 -20.08 -14.46 19.82
CA ALA A 581 -20.64 -14.17 21.14
C ALA A 581 -19.64 -13.45 22.07
N ALA A 582 -18.39 -13.91 22.12
CA ALA A 582 -17.33 -13.26 22.91
C ALA A 582 -17.02 -11.83 22.43
N PHE A 583 -17.15 -11.58 21.11
CA PHE A 583 -16.98 -10.25 20.53
C PHE A 583 -18.13 -9.30 20.93
N ILE A 584 -19.38 -9.78 20.95
CA ILE A 584 -20.55 -8.97 21.30
C ILE A 584 -20.47 -8.46 22.75
N ILE A 585 -20.04 -9.32 23.70
CA ILE A 585 -19.84 -8.93 25.11
C ILE A 585 -18.48 -8.27 25.39
N GLN A 586 -17.67 -8.03 24.34
CA GLN A 586 -16.32 -7.46 24.41
C GLN A 586 -15.35 -8.18 25.38
N GLN A 587 -15.42 -9.51 25.46
CA GLN A 587 -14.75 -10.34 26.48
C GLN A 587 -13.21 -10.14 26.57
N ASP A 588 -12.57 -9.77 25.46
CA ASP A 588 -11.16 -9.36 25.42
C ASP A 588 -11.12 -7.83 25.29
N GLU A 589 -11.23 -7.13 26.42
CA GLU A 589 -11.12 -5.67 26.50
C GLU A 589 -9.88 -5.15 25.76
N ASP A 590 -8.79 -5.91 25.82
CA ASP A 590 -7.51 -5.57 25.21
C ASP A 590 -7.50 -5.77 23.68
N HIS A 591 -8.54 -6.37 23.07
CA HIS A 591 -8.77 -6.39 21.62
C HIS A 591 -9.57 -5.18 21.13
N HIS A 592 -10.49 -4.66 21.95
CA HIS A 592 -11.46 -3.64 21.54
C HIS A 592 -10.93 -2.21 21.73
N ILE A 593 -11.52 -1.27 20.97
CA ILE A 593 -11.33 0.19 21.09
C ILE A 593 -12.67 0.91 21.31
N GLY A 594 -13.77 0.30 20.84
CA GLY A 594 -15.14 0.79 21.05
C GLY A 594 -16.16 -0.20 20.50
N LEU A 595 -17.43 0.20 20.48
CA LEU A 595 -18.51 -0.55 19.83
C LEU A 595 -18.52 -0.26 18.32
N SER A 596 -18.88 -1.24 17.51
CA SER A 596 -19.03 -1.08 16.06
C SER A 596 -20.50 -0.87 15.69
N PRO A 597 -20.84 0.10 14.82
CA PRO A 597 -22.21 0.26 14.29
C PRO A 597 -22.74 -0.98 13.56
N LEU A 598 -21.86 -1.87 13.08
CA LEU A 598 -22.25 -3.11 12.40
C LEU A 598 -22.85 -4.17 13.35
N LEU A 599 -22.70 -4.02 14.67
CA LEU A 599 -23.38 -4.88 15.66
C LEU A 599 -24.91 -4.82 15.53
N ASN A 600 -25.46 -3.67 15.13
CA ASN A 600 -26.89 -3.44 14.92
C ASN A 600 -27.49 -4.29 13.78
N LEU A 601 -26.65 -4.94 12.97
CA LEU A 601 -27.07 -5.85 11.89
C LEU A 601 -27.27 -7.31 12.37
N GLY A 602 -26.91 -7.64 13.62
CA GLY A 602 -26.97 -9.02 14.14
C GLY A 602 -25.99 -10.00 13.48
N ILE A 603 -24.93 -9.50 12.84
CA ILE A 603 -23.96 -10.32 12.09
C ILE A 603 -22.77 -10.78 12.96
N GLY A 604 -22.19 -11.92 12.61
CA GLY A 604 -20.98 -12.44 13.25
C GLY A 604 -19.74 -11.58 13.01
N MET A 605 -19.32 -10.80 14.01
CA MET A 605 -18.19 -9.88 13.90
C MET A 605 -16.80 -10.54 13.78
N VAL A 606 -16.69 -11.84 14.10
CA VAL A 606 -15.51 -12.68 13.87
C VAL A 606 -15.69 -13.54 12.62
N THR A 607 -16.84 -14.21 12.49
CA THR A 607 -17.03 -15.21 11.43
C THR A 607 -17.46 -14.63 10.09
N THR A 608 -18.04 -13.43 10.02
CA THR A 608 -18.43 -12.75 8.77
C THR A 608 -17.29 -11.91 8.16
N PHE A 609 -16.13 -11.85 8.82
CA PHE A 609 -14.95 -11.11 8.38
C PHE A 609 -13.81 -12.09 8.04
N PRO A 610 -13.75 -12.62 6.80
CA PRO A 610 -12.69 -13.54 6.40
C PRO A 610 -11.34 -12.84 6.18
N VAL A 611 -10.26 -13.62 6.25
CA VAL A 611 -8.90 -13.18 5.94
C VAL A 611 -8.72 -13.08 4.42
N ASP A 612 -8.67 -11.86 3.88
CA ASP A 612 -8.35 -11.66 2.46
C ASP A 612 -6.94 -12.18 2.11
N TYR A 613 -6.92 -13.16 1.22
CA TYR A 613 -5.72 -13.78 0.66
C TYR A 613 -4.84 -12.82 -0.14
N MET A 614 -5.41 -11.79 -0.81
CA MET A 614 -4.61 -10.84 -1.59
C MET A 614 -3.68 -10.02 -0.68
N HIS A 615 -4.20 -9.50 0.43
CA HIS A 615 -3.42 -8.78 1.44
C HIS A 615 -2.56 -9.72 2.28
N ALA A 616 -3.09 -10.83 2.79
CA ALA A 616 -2.36 -11.72 3.69
C ALA A 616 -1.25 -12.52 2.97
N CYS A 617 -1.59 -13.23 1.89
CA CYS A 617 -0.65 -14.13 1.22
C CYS A 617 0.20 -13.41 0.16
N CYS A 618 -0.42 -12.68 -0.77
CA CYS A 618 0.31 -12.10 -1.90
C CYS A 618 1.13 -10.86 -1.48
N LEU A 619 0.48 -9.85 -0.93
CA LEU A 619 1.14 -8.61 -0.48
C LEU A 619 1.79 -8.74 0.90
N GLY A 620 1.38 -9.72 1.72
CA GLY A 620 2.00 -10.03 3.01
C GLY A 620 3.15 -11.02 2.85
N VAL A 621 2.83 -12.31 2.93
CA VAL A 621 3.84 -13.38 3.08
C VAL A 621 4.74 -13.54 1.87
N MET A 622 4.20 -13.63 0.64
CA MET A 622 4.99 -13.85 -0.57
C MET A 622 5.95 -12.67 -0.85
N ARG A 623 5.46 -11.43 -0.72
CA ARG A 623 6.33 -10.24 -0.78
C ARG A 623 7.42 -10.29 0.29
N LYS A 624 7.08 -10.64 1.53
CA LYS A 624 8.05 -10.73 2.64
C LYS A 624 9.11 -11.80 2.42
N LEU A 625 8.74 -12.99 1.94
CA LEU A 625 9.68 -14.07 1.58
C LEU A 625 10.72 -13.54 0.58
N ILE A 626 10.28 -12.94 -0.54
CA ILE A 626 11.19 -12.41 -1.56
C ILE A 626 12.07 -11.29 -0.97
N SER A 627 11.52 -10.38 -0.15
CA SER A 627 12.33 -9.35 0.54
C SER A 627 13.41 -9.96 1.46
N PHE A 628 13.14 -11.07 2.15
CA PHE A 628 14.15 -11.76 2.97
C PHE A 628 15.19 -12.50 2.10
N TRP A 629 14.79 -13.01 0.94
CA TRP A 629 15.72 -13.63 -0.02
C TRP A 629 16.61 -12.60 -0.74
N LEU A 630 16.17 -11.36 -0.91
CA LEU A 630 16.95 -10.28 -1.53
C LEU A 630 17.79 -9.47 -0.53
N SER A 631 17.26 -9.21 0.67
CA SER A 631 17.82 -8.22 1.60
C SER A 631 17.90 -8.67 3.06
N GLY A 632 17.57 -9.95 3.35
CA GLY A 632 17.61 -10.51 4.70
C GLY A 632 19.01 -10.85 5.22
N THR A 633 19.06 -11.68 6.25
CA THR A 633 20.28 -12.22 6.87
C THR A 633 21.06 -13.10 5.88
N LEU A 634 22.38 -13.22 6.06
CA LEU A 634 23.25 -14.04 5.21
C LEU A 634 22.83 -15.52 5.13
N SER A 635 22.10 -16.04 6.14
CA SER A 635 21.52 -17.38 6.14
C SER A 635 20.46 -17.61 5.07
N THR A 636 19.75 -16.57 4.62
CA THR A 636 18.63 -16.67 3.67
C THR A 636 18.75 -15.78 2.45
N ARG A 637 19.66 -14.79 2.48
CA ARG A 637 19.88 -13.86 1.39
C ARG A 637 20.62 -14.54 0.24
N LEU A 638 20.02 -14.52 -0.94
CA LEU A 638 20.63 -14.99 -2.18
C LEU A 638 21.76 -14.05 -2.59
N CYS A 639 22.88 -14.62 -3.06
CA CYS A 639 23.95 -13.82 -3.65
C CYS A 639 23.49 -13.20 -4.98
N SER A 640 24.10 -12.07 -5.37
CA SER A 640 23.73 -11.32 -6.59
C SER A 640 23.64 -12.20 -7.85
N LEU A 641 24.57 -13.15 -8.01
CA LEU A 641 24.55 -14.12 -9.11
C LEU A 641 23.25 -14.94 -9.16
N LYS A 642 22.77 -15.46 -8.02
CA LYS A 642 21.51 -16.22 -7.95
C LYS A 642 20.28 -15.34 -8.24
N VAL A 643 20.28 -14.09 -7.75
CA VAL A 643 19.22 -13.11 -8.06
C VAL A 643 19.19 -12.79 -9.56
N GLN A 644 20.37 -12.66 -10.20
CA GLN A 644 20.48 -12.47 -11.65
C GLN A 644 20.03 -13.70 -12.45
N ILE A 645 20.34 -14.93 -12.01
CA ILE A 645 19.89 -16.17 -12.66
C ILE A 645 18.36 -16.24 -12.66
N ILE A 646 17.71 -16.09 -11.50
CA ILE A 646 16.24 -16.10 -11.40
C ILE A 646 15.63 -14.99 -12.26
N SER A 647 16.21 -13.78 -12.23
CA SER A 647 15.72 -12.64 -13.02
C SER A 647 15.85 -12.88 -14.54
N LYS A 648 16.94 -13.50 -15.01
CA LYS A 648 17.13 -13.89 -16.41
C LYS A 648 16.11 -14.95 -16.83
N GLN A 649 15.92 -15.99 -16.02
CA GLN A 649 14.89 -17.02 -16.24
C GLN A 649 13.49 -16.37 -16.34
N MET A 650 13.09 -15.58 -15.35
CA MET A 650 11.79 -14.90 -15.36
C MET A 650 11.57 -14.00 -16.60
N ILE A 651 12.62 -13.32 -17.07
CA ILE A 651 12.55 -12.52 -18.30
C ILE A 651 12.37 -13.40 -19.55
N ALA A 652 13.07 -14.53 -19.66
CA ALA A 652 12.91 -15.47 -20.77
C ALA A 652 11.47 -16.05 -20.85
N LEU A 653 10.85 -16.31 -19.69
CA LEU A 653 9.49 -16.85 -19.62
C LEU A 653 8.40 -15.86 -20.12
N LYS A 654 8.69 -14.56 -20.30
CA LYS A 654 7.70 -13.53 -20.72
C LYS A 654 6.86 -13.93 -21.93
N GLN A 655 7.47 -14.57 -22.93
CA GLN A 655 6.80 -14.98 -24.18
C GLN A 655 5.93 -16.23 -24.04
N HIS A 656 6.10 -17.01 -22.95
CA HIS A 656 5.38 -18.25 -22.69
C HIS A 656 4.17 -18.07 -21.76
N ILE A 657 4.02 -16.90 -21.14
CA ILE A 657 2.89 -16.63 -20.24
C ILE A 657 1.61 -16.37 -21.05
N PRO A 658 0.48 -17.05 -20.76
CA PRO A 658 -0.84 -16.84 -21.37
C PRO A 658 -1.42 -15.42 -21.24
N LEU A 659 -2.57 -15.18 -21.88
CA LEU A 659 -3.29 -13.91 -21.88
C LEU A 659 -4.02 -13.60 -20.55
N GLU A 660 -4.41 -14.62 -19.79
CA GLU A 660 -5.16 -14.50 -18.53
C GLU A 660 -4.31 -13.91 -17.39
N PHE A 661 -2.98 -13.92 -17.55
CA PHE A 661 -2.06 -13.28 -16.63
C PHE A 661 -1.96 -11.78 -16.92
N ASN A 662 -2.64 -10.99 -16.09
CA ASN A 662 -2.69 -9.51 -16.14
C ASN A 662 -1.33 -8.80 -16.32
N ARG A 663 -0.21 -9.46 -15.97
CA ARG A 663 1.16 -8.94 -16.07
C ARG A 663 2.13 -10.04 -16.48
N LYS A 664 3.07 -9.72 -17.36
CA LYS A 664 4.20 -10.60 -17.70
C LYS A 664 5.30 -10.48 -16.63
N PRO A 665 6.17 -11.49 -16.44
CA PRO A 665 7.12 -11.52 -15.33
C PRO A 665 8.20 -10.45 -15.50
N ARG A 666 8.74 -9.98 -14.38
CA ARG A 666 9.78 -8.93 -14.33
C ARG A 666 10.98 -9.40 -13.51
N THR A 667 12.07 -8.62 -13.54
CA THR A 667 13.27 -8.89 -12.73
C THR A 667 12.95 -8.83 -11.24
N LEU A 668 13.69 -9.58 -10.42
CA LEU A 668 13.57 -9.50 -8.96
C LEU A 668 13.99 -8.13 -8.42
N GLY A 669 14.80 -7.36 -9.16
CA GLY A 669 15.13 -5.98 -8.81
C GLY A 669 13.91 -5.04 -8.78
N GLU A 670 12.84 -5.37 -9.51
CA GLU A 670 11.61 -4.57 -9.55
C GLU A 670 10.57 -4.98 -8.49
N VAL A 671 10.87 -5.90 -7.57
CA VAL A 671 9.90 -6.50 -6.62
C VAL A 671 9.16 -5.45 -5.77
N GLN A 672 9.79 -4.33 -5.42
CA GLN A 672 9.12 -3.23 -4.71
C GLN A 672 7.97 -2.62 -5.53
N ARG A 673 8.05 -2.69 -6.87
CA ARG A 673 7.08 -2.16 -7.85
C ARG A 673 6.12 -3.26 -8.36
N TRP A 674 6.11 -4.46 -7.78
CA TRP A 674 5.18 -5.56 -8.14
C TRP A 674 3.79 -5.40 -7.51
N LYS A 675 2.73 -5.72 -8.26
CA LYS A 675 1.35 -5.79 -7.75
C LYS A 675 1.01 -7.17 -7.19
N ALA A 676 -0.09 -7.27 -6.43
CA ALA A 676 -0.57 -8.53 -5.84
C ALA A 676 -0.74 -9.66 -6.87
N THR A 677 -1.14 -9.35 -8.11
CA THR A 677 -1.25 -10.31 -9.22
C THR A 677 0.09 -10.92 -9.63
N GLU A 678 1.19 -10.18 -9.50
CA GLU A 678 2.55 -10.65 -9.81
C GLU A 678 3.06 -11.57 -8.69
N PHE A 679 2.79 -11.22 -7.43
CA PHE A 679 3.05 -12.11 -6.28
C PHE A 679 2.21 -13.39 -6.34
N ARG A 680 0.93 -13.34 -6.71
CA ARG A 680 0.08 -14.53 -6.99
C ARG A 680 0.69 -15.39 -8.09
N THR A 681 1.13 -14.77 -9.19
CA THR A 681 1.73 -15.48 -10.34
C THR A 681 3.04 -16.16 -9.95
N PHE A 682 3.83 -15.53 -9.07
CA PHE A 682 5.04 -16.12 -8.52
C PHE A 682 4.72 -17.29 -7.56
N LEU A 683 3.80 -17.10 -6.62
CA LEU A 683 3.41 -18.10 -5.62
C LEU A 683 2.85 -19.38 -6.25
N LEU A 684 1.91 -19.25 -7.19
CA LEU A 684 1.17 -20.40 -7.75
C LEU A 684 1.85 -21.09 -8.93
N TYR A 685 2.83 -20.44 -9.58
CA TYR A 685 3.41 -20.95 -10.82
C TYR A 685 4.92 -20.76 -10.88
N LEU A 686 5.38 -19.52 -11.02
CA LEU A 686 6.77 -19.27 -11.43
C LEU A 686 7.79 -19.67 -10.36
N GLY A 687 7.49 -19.43 -9.07
CA GLY A 687 8.39 -19.71 -7.95
C GLY A 687 8.74 -21.19 -7.82
N ALA A 688 7.76 -22.08 -7.98
CA ALA A 688 7.98 -23.53 -7.91
C ALA A 688 8.95 -24.02 -9.01
N PHE A 689 9.01 -23.30 -10.13
CA PHE A 689 9.94 -23.55 -11.23
C PHE A 689 11.30 -22.84 -11.02
N VAL A 690 11.35 -21.51 -10.94
CA VAL A 690 12.62 -20.73 -10.98
C VAL A 690 13.46 -20.82 -9.70
N LEU A 691 12.85 -21.18 -8.56
CA LEU A 691 13.59 -21.40 -7.32
C LEU A 691 14.25 -22.78 -7.27
N LYS A 692 13.75 -23.76 -8.05
CA LYS A 692 14.26 -25.13 -8.09
C LYS A 692 15.73 -25.11 -8.51
N ASN A 693 16.56 -25.87 -7.79
CA ASN A 693 18.03 -25.92 -7.93
C ASN A 693 18.79 -24.59 -7.71
N THR A 694 18.12 -23.43 -7.74
CA THR A 694 18.77 -22.12 -7.55
C THR A 694 18.92 -21.74 -6.08
N VAL A 695 17.91 -21.95 -5.23
CA VAL A 695 17.97 -21.60 -3.79
C VAL A 695 18.43 -22.78 -2.92
N ASN A 696 18.66 -22.56 -1.63
CA ASN A 696 18.95 -23.66 -0.69
C ASN A 696 17.75 -24.61 -0.61
N LYS A 697 17.98 -25.93 -0.59
CA LYS A 697 16.94 -26.97 -0.50
C LYS A 697 15.89 -26.66 0.59
N ALA A 698 16.31 -26.27 1.80
CA ALA A 698 15.40 -25.96 2.89
C ALA A 698 14.51 -24.72 2.62
N ILE A 699 15.02 -23.73 1.87
CA ILE A 699 14.24 -22.55 1.44
C ILE A 699 13.24 -22.94 0.33
N TYR A 700 13.64 -23.83 -0.58
CA TYR A 700 12.76 -24.33 -1.64
C TYR A 700 11.63 -25.18 -1.06
N GLU A 701 11.94 -26.14 -0.18
CA GLU A 701 10.94 -27.00 0.49
C GLU A 701 10.01 -26.19 1.40
N HIS A 702 10.52 -25.16 2.10
CA HIS A 702 9.68 -24.23 2.85
C HIS A 702 8.75 -23.40 1.96
N PHE A 703 9.24 -22.91 0.81
CA PHE A 703 8.37 -22.29 -0.19
C PHE A 703 7.32 -23.28 -0.74
N LEU A 704 7.67 -24.55 -0.95
CA LEU A 704 6.76 -25.56 -1.47
C LEU A 704 5.60 -25.88 -0.51
N LEU A 705 5.80 -25.83 0.82
CA LEU A 705 4.70 -25.90 1.80
C LEU A 705 3.63 -24.83 1.51
N PHE A 706 4.06 -23.58 1.34
CA PHE A 706 3.17 -22.44 1.09
C PHE A 706 2.55 -22.49 -0.32
N HIS A 707 3.32 -22.86 -1.34
CA HIS A 707 2.84 -23.05 -2.71
C HIS A 707 1.77 -24.14 -2.81
N VAL A 708 1.99 -25.32 -2.20
CA VAL A 708 1.02 -26.43 -2.24
C VAL A 708 -0.23 -26.08 -1.43
N ALA A 709 -0.09 -25.61 -0.18
CA ALA A 709 -1.24 -25.29 0.67
C ALA A 709 -2.15 -24.22 0.05
N ILE A 710 -1.58 -23.15 -0.49
CA ILE A 710 -2.35 -22.08 -1.13
C ILE A 710 -2.90 -22.51 -2.50
N SER A 711 -2.21 -23.37 -3.25
CA SER A 711 -2.78 -23.99 -4.46
C SER A 711 -4.02 -24.83 -4.14
N ILE A 712 -4.00 -25.62 -3.06
CA ILE A 712 -5.15 -26.40 -2.60
C ILE A 712 -6.30 -25.46 -2.24
N LEU A 713 -6.09 -24.52 -1.32
CA LEU A 713 -7.14 -23.59 -0.81
C LEU A 713 -7.73 -22.64 -1.87
N ILE A 714 -7.16 -22.59 -3.08
CA ILE A 714 -7.64 -21.79 -4.21
C ILE A 714 -8.53 -22.58 -5.18
N SER A 715 -8.61 -23.91 -5.10
CA SER A 715 -9.37 -24.72 -6.05
C SER A 715 -10.39 -25.65 -5.41
N ARG A 716 -11.65 -25.61 -5.85
CA ARG A 716 -12.70 -26.57 -5.49
C ARG A 716 -12.28 -28.02 -5.76
N LYS A 717 -11.62 -28.30 -6.89
CA LYS A 717 -11.12 -29.66 -7.24
C LYS A 717 -10.09 -30.14 -6.22
N LEU A 718 -9.17 -29.26 -5.80
CA LEU A 718 -8.09 -29.62 -4.87
C LEU A 718 -8.56 -29.66 -3.41
N ILE A 719 -9.44 -28.73 -2.99
CA ILE A 719 -10.16 -28.81 -1.70
C ILE A 719 -10.91 -30.14 -1.59
N SER A 720 -11.61 -30.57 -2.65
CA SER A 720 -12.34 -31.84 -2.66
C SER A 720 -11.44 -33.07 -2.68
N LYS A 721 -10.19 -32.95 -3.19
CA LYS A 721 -9.21 -34.06 -3.26
C LYS A 721 -8.40 -34.23 -1.96
N PHE A 722 -8.04 -33.15 -1.27
CA PHE A 722 -7.13 -33.19 -0.11
C PHE A 722 -7.73 -32.67 1.21
N GLY A 723 -8.84 -31.93 1.14
CA GLY A 723 -9.42 -31.23 2.28
C GLY A 723 -8.63 -30.00 2.72
N CYS A 724 -9.33 -29.06 3.37
CA CYS A 724 -8.71 -27.88 3.96
C CYS A 724 -7.83 -28.22 5.18
N ALA A 725 -8.07 -29.38 5.83
CA ALA A 725 -7.29 -29.85 6.97
C ALA A 725 -5.82 -30.08 6.61
N TYR A 726 -5.53 -30.80 5.53
CA TYR A 726 -4.17 -31.03 5.06
C TYR A 726 -3.48 -29.71 4.67
N ALA A 727 -4.19 -28.81 3.98
CA ALA A 727 -3.65 -27.48 3.69
C ALA A 727 -3.35 -26.66 4.96
N ASN A 728 -4.15 -26.81 6.03
CA ASN A 728 -3.89 -26.18 7.33
C ASN A 728 -2.63 -26.73 8.00
N GLU A 729 -2.41 -28.05 7.96
CA GLU A 729 -1.19 -28.69 8.47
C GLU A 729 0.06 -28.16 7.76
N LEU A 730 0.02 -28.05 6.43
CA LEU A 730 1.12 -27.48 5.64
C LEU A 730 1.39 -26.01 5.99
N LEU A 731 0.35 -25.19 6.25
CA LEU A 731 0.50 -23.81 6.72
C LEU A 731 1.04 -23.73 8.15
N LEU A 732 0.64 -24.64 9.04
CA LEU A 732 1.14 -24.72 10.41
C LEU A 732 2.64 -25.08 10.45
N VAL A 733 3.06 -26.09 9.68
CA VAL A 733 4.48 -26.45 9.53
C VAL A 733 5.27 -25.30 8.87
N PHE A 734 4.69 -24.62 7.88
CA PHE A 734 5.30 -23.43 7.28
C PHE A 734 5.55 -22.32 8.33
N VAL A 735 4.55 -21.99 9.15
CA VAL A 735 4.68 -20.96 10.20
C VAL A 735 5.69 -21.38 11.28
N GLN A 736 5.67 -22.64 11.74
CA GLN A 736 6.65 -23.16 12.70
C GLN A 736 8.10 -23.07 12.19
N HIS A 737 8.33 -23.35 10.90
CA HIS A 737 9.66 -23.26 10.30
C HIS A 737 10.10 -21.82 9.98
N CYS A 738 9.19 -20.84 9.94
CA CYS A 738 9.55 -19.43 9.69
C CYS A 738 10.54 -18.87 10.71
N GLU A 739 10.42 -19.21 12.00
CA GLU A 739 11.34 -18.72 13.03
C GLU A 739 12.76 -19.27 12.81
N ARG A 740 12.90 -20.58 12.58
CA ARG A 740 14.21 -21.23 12.39
C ARG A 740 14.93 -20.78 11.12
N LEU A 741 14.19 -20.43 10.06
CA LEU A 741 14.76 -19.98 8.80
C LEU A 741 15.03 -18.47 8.77
N TYR A 742 14.06 -17.65 9.23
CA TYR A 742 14.05 -16.20 9.01
C TYR A 742 14.09 -15.36 10.31
N GLY A 743 14.13 -16.00 11.48
CA GLY A 743 14.09 -15.36 12.80
C GLY A 743 12.69 -14.94 13.25
N GLN A 744 12.54 -14.66 14.55
CA GLN A 744 11.26 -14.26 15.18
C GLN A 744 10.61 -13.05 14.50
N GLN A 745 11.41 -12.11 14.00
CA GLN A 745 10.98 -10.95 13.20
C GLN A 745 10.26 -11.32 11.88
N PHE A 746 10.22 -12.60 11.51
CA PHE A 746 9.38 -13.10 10.42
C PHE A 746 7.92 -13.28 10.84
N LEU A 747 7.63 -13.70 12.08
CA LEU A 747 6.30 -14.08 12.60
C LEU A 747 5.33 -12.90 12.85
N ILE A 748 5.26 -11.94 11.94
CA ILE A 748 4.32 -10.79 12.02
C ILE A 748 2.88 -11.22 11.73
N TYR A 749 1.92 -10.36 12.05
CA TYR A 749 0.48 -10.50 11.78
C TYR A 749 0.15 -11.29 10.49
N ASN A 750 0.60 -10.86 9.31
CA ASN A 750 0.28 -11.54 8.03
C ASN A 750 0.74 -13.01 7.92
N VAL A 751 1.78 -13.41 8.66
CA VAL A 751 2.24 -14.82 8.73
C VAL A 751 1.36 -15.62 9.69
N HIS A 752 1.00 -15.02 10.83
CA HIS A 752 0.04 -15.63 11.76
C HIS A 752 -1.37 -15.77 11.14
N MET A 753 -1.80 -14.82 10.29
CA MET A 753 -3.10 -14.91 9.62
C MET A 753 -3.24 -16.10 8.66
N LEU A 754 -2.14 -16.76 8.27
CA LEU A 754 -2.20 -18.00 7.49
C LEU A 754 -2.94 -19.13 8.23
N LEU A 755 -2.80 -19.19 9.56
CA LEU A 755 -3.36 -20.25 10.42
C LEU A 755 -4.90 -20.23 10.49
N HIS A 756 -5.54 -19.18 9.98
CA HIS A 756 -7.00 -19.01 9.96
C HIS A 756 -7.61 -19.15 8.56
N LEU A 757 -6.78 -19.30 7.51
CA LEU A 757 -7.25 -19.38 6.12
C LEU A 757 -8.10 -20.62 5.86
N ALA A 758 -7.73 -21.77 6.43
CA ALA A 758 -8.45 -23.02 6.23
C ALA A 758 -9.86 -23.00 6.85
N ASP A 759 -10.05 -22.29 7.98
CA ASP A 759 -11.36 -22.07 8.59
C ASP A 759 -12.27 -21.22 7.68
N ASP A 760 -11.74 -20.09 7.17
CA ASP A 760 -12.50 -19.21 6.28
C ASP A 760 -12.82 -19.91 4.94
N VAL A 761 -11.91 -20.74 4.41
CA VAL A 761 -12.18 -21.55 3.20
C VAL A 761 -13.21 -22.66 3.46
N ASN A 762 -13.20 -23.29 4.64
CA ASN A 762 -14.27 -24.23 5.03
C ASN A 762 -15.65 -23.55 5.08
N LYS A 763 -15.72 -22.26 5.43
CA LYS A 763 -16.98 -21.49 5.49
C LYS A 763 -17.42 -20.92 4.13
N TYR A 764 -16.47 -20.49 3.28
CA TYR A 764 -16.75 -19.67 2.10
C TYR A 764 -16.36 -20.28 0.75
N GLY A 765 -15.82 -21.50 0.74
CA GLY A 765 -15.21 -22.09 -0.45
C GLY A 765 -13.84 -21.46 -0.77
N PRO A 766 -13.33 -21.57 -2.00
CA PRO A 766 -11.95 -21.19 -2.31
C PRO A 766 -11.59 -19.73 -2.05
N LEU A 767 -10.30 -19.47 -1.75
CA LEU A 767 -9.77 -18.14 -1.38
C LEU A 767 -10.09 -17.00 -2.37
N ASP A 768 -10.27 -17.28 -3.67
CA ASP A 768 -10.65 -16.25 -4.64
C ASP A 768 -12.11 -15.77 -4.49
N VAL A 769 -13.01 -16.61 -3.94
CA VAL A 769 -14.44 -16.30 -3.75
C VAL A 769 -14.62 -15.09 -2.82
N PHE A 770 -13.77 -14.94 -1.80
CA PHE A 770 -13.81 -13.86 -0.81
C PHE A 770 -12.56 -12.95 -0.84
N SER A 771 -11.93 -12.82 -2.01
CA SER A 771 -10.73 -11.98 -2.18
C SER A 771 -11.02 -10.50 -2.46
N CYS A 772 -10.10 -9.61 -2.10
CA CYS A 772 -10.18 -8.17 -2.40
C CYS A 772 -9.99 -7.82 -3.90
N PHE A 773 -9.55 -8.76 -4.76
CA PHE A 773 -9.21 -8.47 -6.17
C PHE A 773 -10.31 -7.78 -7.00
N PRO A 774 -11.61 -8.16 -6.91
CA PRO A 774 -12.67 -7.48 -7.65
C PRO A 774 -12.86 -6.03 -7.17
N PHE A 775 -12.80 -5.82 -5.86
CA PHE A 775 -12.99 -4.52 -5.22
C PHE A 775 -11.82 -3.57 -5.54
N GLU A 776 -10.57 -4.01 -5.42
CA GLU A 776 -9.37 -3.25 -5.84
C GLU A 776 -9.47 -2.79 -7.31
N ASN A 777 -9.91 -3.68 -8.20
CA ASN A 777 -10.10 -3.32 -9.61
C ASN A 777 -11.24 -2.28 -9.80
N PHE A 778 -12.25 -2.28 -8.94
CA PHE A 778 -13.33 -1.28 -8.95
C PHE A 778 -12.91 0.05 -8.31
N LEU A 779 -12.16 0.05 -7.21
CA LEU A 779 -11.50 1.23 -6.64
C LEU A 779 -10.59 1.90 -7.70
N GLY A 780 -9.80 1.09 -8.41
CA GLY A 780 -9.00 1.54 -9.55
C GLY A 780 -9.82 2.02 -10.76
N GLN A 781 -11.10 1.65 -10.90
CA GLN A 781 -12.01 2.26 -11.88
C GLN A 781 -12.52 3.61 -11.39
N ILE A 782 -13.03 3.70 -10.16
CA ILE A 782 -13.47 4.96 -9.54
C ILE A 782 -12.37 6.03 -9.59
N LYS A 783 -11.13 5.68 -9.21
CA LYS A 783 -9.99 6.61 -9.26
C LYS A 783 -9.68 7.14 -10.67
N ARG A 784 -9.98 6.38 -11.73
CA ARG A 784 -9.83 6.83 -13.13
C ARG A 784 -11.00 7.69 -13.63
N MET A 785 -12.13 7.74 -12.94
CA MET A 785 -13.25 8.63 -13.28
C MET A 785 -12.98 10.09 -12.89
N ILE A 786 -11.96 10.32 -12.04
CA ILE A 786 -11.52 11.65 -11.60
C ILE A 786 -10.58 12.26 -12.63
N GLY A 787 -10.99 13.37 -13.24
CA GLY A 787 -10.19 14.16 -14.19
C GLY A 787 -9.58 15.44 -13.61
N SER A 788 -10.05 15.92 -12.47
CA SER A 788 -9.53 17.11 -11.77
C SER A 788 -9.56 16.94 -10.25
N PRO A 789 -8.73 17.68 -9.47
CA PRO A 789 -8.79 17.68 -8.00
C PRO A 789 -10.01 18.41 -7.43
N THR A 790 -10.78 19.11 -8.26
CA THR A 790 -11.97 19.87 -7.86
C THR A 790 -13.22 18.99 -7.88
N ASN A 791 -14.02 19.00 -6.81
CA ASN A 791 -15.31 18.31 -6.73
C ASN A 791 -15.22 16.82 -7.13
N THR A 792 -14.30 16.09 -6.51
CA THR A 792 -13.94 14.70 -6.87
C THR A 792 -15.08 13.72 -6.60
N LEU A 793 -15.78 13.84 -5.46
CA LEU A 793 -16.94 13.00 -5.12
C LEU A 793 -18.04 13.16 -6.19
N GLN A 794 -18.30 14.40 -6.58
CA GLN A 794 -19.31 14.78 -7.56
C GLN A 794 -18.94 14.30 -8.97
N GLN A 795 -17.65 14.26 -9.33
CA GLN A 795 -17.17 13.59 -10.54
C GLN A 795 -17.47 12.08 -10.50
N ALA A 796 -17.05 11.38 -9.44
CA ALA A 796 -17.26 9.94 -9.29
C ALA A 796 -18.75 9.56 -9.34
N CYS A 797 -19.60 10.24 -8.56
CA CYS A 797 -21.01 9.90 -8.47
C CYS A 797 -21.76 10.16 -9.79
N ARG A 798 -21.43 11.25 -10.50
CA ARG A 798 -21.97 11.52 -11.85
C ARG A 798 -21.59 10.42 -12.84
N ARG A 799 -20.32 9.99 -12.86
CA ARG A 799 -19.85 8.92 -13.76
C ARG A 799 -20.45 7.55 -13.44
N LEU A 800 -20.58 7.21 -12.15
CA LEU A 800 -21.24 5.98 -11.72
C LEU A 800 -22.72 5.96 -12.13
N HIS A 801 -23.43 7.09 -12.01
CA HIS A 801 -24.81 7.22 -12.50
C HIS A 801 -24.91 7.05 -14.02
N GLU A 802 -23.98 7.62 -14.80
CA GLU A 802 -23.91 7.44 -16.26
C GLU A 802 -23.74 5.96 -16.68
N ILE A 803 -22.95 5.19 -15.92
CA ILE A 803 -22.74 3.75 -16.11
C ILE A 803 -24.01 2.95 -15.77
N GLN A 804 -24.63 3.22 -14.61
CA GLN A 804 -25.89 2.59 -14.20
C GLN A 804 -26.99 2.82 -15.25
N GLN A 805 -27.14 4.07 -15.72
CA GLN A 805 -28.12 4.45 -16.73
C GLN A 805 -27.84 3.92 -18.16
N LEU A 806 -26.70 3.26 -18.40
CA LEU A 806 -26.45 2.49 -19.63
C LEU A 806 -26.78 1.01 -19.42
N THR A 807 -26.30 0.44 -18.32
CA THR A 807 -26.45 -1.00 -18.03
C THR A 807 -27.91 -1.44 -17.89
N CYS A 808 -28.82 -0.58 -17.42
CA CYS A 808 -30.27 -0.87 -17.41
C CYS A 808 -30.96 -0.84 -18.78
N ASN A 809 -30.29 -0.36 -19.85
CA ASN A 809 -30.88 -0.16 -21.18
C ASN A 809 -30.30 -1.10 -22.26
N VAL A 810 -29.25 -1.86 -21.94
CA VAL A 810 -28.72 -2.87 -22.85
C VAL A 810 -29.43 -4.19 -22.54
N ASN A 811 -30.38 -4.57 -23.39
CA ASN A 811 -30.74 -5.98 -23.53
C ASN A 811 -29.49 -6.70 -24.00
N VAL A 812 -28.71 -7.25 -23.06
CA VAL A 812 -27.59 -8.14 -23.38
C VAL A 812 -28.21 -9.44 -23.87
N SER A 813 -28.54 -9.48 -25.16
CA SER A 813 -28.70 -10.76 -25.83
C SER A 813 -27.35 -11.45 -25.75
N GLU A 814 -27.22 -12.46 -24.90
CA GLU A 814 -26.09 -13.39 -24.90
C GLU A 814 -26.18 -14.29 -26.14
N LYS A 815 -26.18 -13.67 -27.33
CA LYS A 815 -25.70 -14.31 -28.55
C LYS A 815 -24.21 -14.53 -28.33
N THR A 816 -23.92 -15.70 -27.79
CA THR A 816 -22.61 -16.32 -27.68
C THR A 816 -22.04 -16.51 -29.07
N ASN A 817 -21.57 -15.42 -29.68
CA ASN A 817 -20.70 -15.45 -30.85
C ASN A 817 -19.34 -15.99 -30.40
N LEU A 818 -19.34 -17.30 -30.12
CA LEU A 818 -18.20 -18.21 -30.17
C LEU A 818 -17.67 -18.15 -31.60
N HIS A 819 -17.02 -17.04 -31.94
CA HIS A 819 -16.45 -16.73 -33.24
C HIS A 819 -14.98 -16.41 -33.04
N PHE A 820 -14.30 -17.50 -32.71
CA PHE A 820 -13.04 -17.92 -33.30
C PHE A 820 -12.63 -17.18 -34.61
N ILE A 821 -11.31 -17.09 -34.84
CA ILE A 821 -10.77 -16.71 -36.15
C ILE A 821 -10.80 -17.96 -37.05
N GLU A 822 -11.66 -17.96 -38.07
CA GLU A 822 -11.80 -19.09 -39.02
C GLU A 822 -10.59 -19.23 -39.96
N HIS A 823 -10.28 -20.46 -40.37
CA HIS A 823 -9.29 -20.80 -41.39
C HIS A 823 -9.58 -22.17 -42.02
N SER A 824 -8.77 -22.54 -43.02
CA SER A 824 -8.77 -23.85 -43.69
C SER A 824 -7.43 -24.59 -43.57
N SER A 825 -6.38 -23.93 -43.06
CA SER A 825 -4.98 -24.38 -43.14
C SER A 825 -4.45 -25.08 -41.88
N GLY A 826 -5.30 -25.73 -41.09
CA GLY A 826 -4.89 -26.49 -39.91
C GLY A 826 -4.83 -27.99 -40.20
N PRO A 827 -4.07 -28.77 -39.40
CA PRO A 827 -4.05 -30.22 -39.54
C PRO A 827 -5.41 -30.84 -39.18
N LEU A 828 -5.82 -31.82 -39.96
CA LEU A 828 -7.03 -32.62 -39.78
C LEU A 828 -6.65 -34.11 -39.94
N SER A 829 -7.38 -35.00 -39.26
CA SER A 829 -7.34 -36.42 -39.61
C SER A 829 -8.00 -36.64 -40.97
N GLU A 830 -7.57 -37.67 -41.70
CA GLU A 830 -8.07 -38.02 -43.05
C GLU A 830 -9.60 -38.13 -43.14
N ASN A 831 -10.26 -38.52 -42.05
CA ASN A 831 -11.73 -38.65 -41.95
C ASN A 831 -12.51 -37.32 -41.77
N LEU A 832 -11.87 -36.14 -41.73
CA LEU A 832 -12.48 -34.86 -41.31
C LEU A 832 -12.40 -33.71 -42.33
N ILE A 833 -12.35 -34.03 -43.63
CA ILE A 833 -12.11 -33.07 -44.73
C ILE A 833 -13.11 -31.89 -44.76
N THR A 834 -14.35 -32.09 -44.33
CA THR A 834 -15.46 -31.10 -44.43
C THR A 834 -15.89 -30.50 -43.09
N CYS A 835 -14.97 -29.81 -42.39
CA CYS A 835 -15.28 -29.08 -41.15
C CYS A 835 -14.76 -27.64 -41.14
N LYS A 836 -15.40 -26.76 -40.35
CA LYS A 836 -14.89 -25.39 -40.09
C LYS A 836 -13.75 -25.46 -39.09
N GLN A 837 -12.63 -24.78 -39.38
CA GLN A 837 -11.44 -24.78 -38.52
C GLN A 837 -11.13 -23.39 -37.96
N PHE A 838 -10.48 -23.35 -36.80
CA PHE A 838 -10.48 -22.18 -35.93
C PHE A 838 -9.17 -21.99 -35.14
N LYS A 839 -8.57 -20.78 -35.20
CA LYS A 839 -7.28 -20.47 -34.54
C LYS A 839 -7.37 -20.22 -33.03
N LYS A 840 -8.59 -20.03 -32.51
CA LYS A 840 -8.86 -19.53 -31.15
C LYS A 840 -10.27 -19.90 -30.73
N CYS A 841 -10.48 -20.51 -29.57
CA CYS A 841 -11.81 -20.66 -28.95
C CYS A 841 -11.91 -19.91 -27.61
N LEU A 842 -13.13 -19.83 -27.07
CA LEU A 842 -13.40 -19.36 -25.71
C LEU A 842 -13.66 -20.61 -24.84
N PHE A 843 -12.87 -20.80 -23.79
CA PHE A 843 -13.01 -21.89 -22.83
C PHE A 843 -13.30 -21.30 -21.44
N ARG A 844 -14.57 -21.38 -21.01
CA ARG A 844 -15.09 -20.65 -19.84
C ARG A 844 -14.73 -19.16 -19.97
N ASP A 845 -13.97 -18.59 -19.03
CA ASP A 845 -13.49 -17.19 -19.07
C ASP A 845 -12.10 -17.01 -19.72
N SER A 846 -11.53 -18.08 -20.26
CA SER A 846 -10.17 -18.12 -20.82
C SER A 846 -10.17 -18.36 -22.33
N VAL A 847 -9.01 -18.20 -22.96
CA VAL A 847 -8.86 -18.30 -24.42
C VAL A 847 -7.86 -19.39 -24.77
N ILE A 848 -8.29 -20.47 -25.40
CA ILE A 848 -7.38 -21.48 -25.97
C ILE A 848 -7.14 -21.14 -27.43
N CYS A 849 -5.88 -21.22 -27.88
CA CYS A 849 -5.43 -20.92 -29.24
C CYS A 849 -4.77 -22.14 -29.89
N THR A 850 -4.66 -22.15 -31.21
CA THR A 850 -3.73 -23.03 -31.90
C THR A 850 -2.27 -22.59 -31.68
N HIS A 851 -1.34 -23.53 -31.67
CA HIS A 851 0.09 -23.28 -31.44
C HIS A 851 0.67 -22.30 -32.47
N SER A 852 0.28 -22.46 -33.74
CA SER A 852 0.63 -21.58 -34.86
C SER A 852 0.11 -20.15 -34.73
N TYR A 853 -0.94 -19.91 -33.93
CA TYR A 853 -1.47 -18.57 -33.66
C TYR A 853 -0.91 -17.96 -32.37
N SER A 854 -0.75 -18.76 -31.31
CA SER A 854 -0.17 -18.28 -30.04
C SER A 854 0.36 -19.42 -29.16
N PRO A 855 1.67 -19.71 -29.19
CA PRO A 855 2.27 -20.80 -28.42
C PRO A 855 1.93 -20.76 -26.92
N ALA A 856 1.97 -19.57 -26.30
CA ALA A 856 1.65 -19.35 -24.89
C ALA A 856 0.19 -19.65 -24.50
N ASN A 857 -0.73 -19.78 -25.47
CA ASN A 857 -2.15 -20.02 -25.23
C ASN A 857 -2.62 -21.37 -25.79
N SER A 858 -1.68 -22.24 -26.20
CA SER A 858 -1.94 -23.45 -26.98
C SER A 858 -1.86 -24.77 -26.21
N TYR A 859 -2.06 -24.72 -24.89
CA TYR A 859 -1.97 -25.91 -24.04
C TYR A 859 -3.21 -26.05 -23.15
N CYS A 860 -3.70 -27.28 -23.02
CA CYS A 860 -4.84 -27.62 -22.17
C CYS A 860 -4.64 -28.97 -21.48
N LEU A 861 -5.28 -29.14 -20.33
CA LEU A 861 -5.36 -30.39 -19.57
C LEU A 861 -6.69 -31.07 -19.94
N THR A 862 -6.63 -32.35 -20.35
CA THR A 862 -7.82 -33.13 -20.69
C THR A 862 -8.24 -34.04 -19.53
N ASN A 863 -9.44 -34.62 -19.63
CA ASN A 863 -10.00 -35.62 -18.70
C ASN A 863 -9.09 -36.84 -18.45
N LYS A 864 -8.15 -37.14 -19.36
CA LYS A 864 -7.09 -38.16 -19.22
C LYS A 864 -5.99 -37.75 -18.22
N ASP A 865 -6.18 -36.65 -17.49
CA ASP A 865 -5.20 -35.90 -16.67
C ASP A 865 -3.88 -35.58 -17.42
N LYS A 866 -3.92 -35.55 -18.76
CA LYS A 866 -2.77 -35.27 -19.65
C LYS A 866 -2.85 -33.89 -20.28
N VAL A 867 -1.69 -33.26 -20.45
CA VAL A 867 -1.54 -31.98 -21.16
C VAL A 867 -1.38 -32.24 -22.66
N MET A 868 -2.15 -31.53 -23.48
CA MET A 868 -2.11 -31.57 -24.95
C MET A 868 -1.70 -30.20 -25.53
N GLN A 869 -0.85 -30.20 -26.56
CA GLN A 869 -0.57 -29.02 -27.40
C GLN A 869 -1.61 -28.94 -28.53
N VAL A 870 -2.32 -27.82 -28.62
CA VAL A 870 -3.40 -27.60 -29.58
C VAL A 870 -2.85 -27.17 -30.94
N GLN A 871 -3.02 -27.99 -31.97
CA GLN A 871 -2.63 -27.64 -33.34
C GLN A 871 -3.79 -27.07 -34.15
N ASN A 872 -5.00 -27.58 -33.95
CA ASN A 872 -6.22 -27.13 -34.63
C ASN A 872 -7.42 -27.14 -33.68
N ILE A 873 -8.46 -26.39 -34.03
CA ILE A 873 -9.76 -26.44 -33.37
C ILE A 873 -10.81 -26.56 -34.48
N ALA A 874 -11.65 -27.59 -34.43
CA ALA A 874 -12.62 -27.90 -35.47
C ALA A 874 -14.05 -27.87 -34.94
N LEU A 875 -15.00 -27.51 -35.80
CA LEU A 875 -16.44 -27.59 -35.53
C LEU A 875 -17.05 -28.63 -36.48
N ILE A 876 -17.53 -29.72 -35.89
CA ILE A 876 -18.04 -30.91 -36.58
C ILE A 876 -19.45 -31.17 -36.03
N GLN A 877 -20.47 -31.15 -36.89
CA GLN A 877 -21.88 -31.33 -36.48
C GLN A 877 -22.30 -30.41 -35.30
N ASN A 878 -21.92 -29.13 -35.38
CA ASN A 878 -22.06 -28.10 -34.33
C ASN A 878 -21.32 -28.36 -33.00
N ASN A 879 -20.66 -29.49 -32.82
CA ASN A 879 -19.80 -29.77 -31.66
C ASN A 879 -18.37 -29.29 -31.92
N THR A 880 -17.75 -28.70 -30.90
CA THR A 880 -16.35 -28.23 -30.97
C THR A 880 -15.41 -29.35 -30.53
N PHE A 881 -14.30 -29.51 -31.27
CA PHE A 881 -13.23 -30.46 -30.99
C PHE A 881 -11.88 -29.75 -31.04
N ILE A 882 -10.97 -30.13 -30.15
CA ILE A 882 -9.58 -29.70 -30.17
C ILE A 882 -8.75 -30.84 -30.78
N ILE A 883 -7.91 -30.52 -31.78
CA ILE A 883 -6.99 -31.47 -32.40
C ILE A 883 -5.57 -31.09 -32.00
N GLY A 884 -4.81 -32.05 -31.48
CA GLY A 884 -3.53 -31.74 -30.86
C GLY A 884 -2.63 -32.94 -30.61
N ASN A 885 -1.47 -32.67 -30.04
CA ASN A 885 -0.45 -33.66 -29.74
C ASN A 885 -0.26 -33.80 -28.22
N TYR A 886 -0.12 -35.02 -27.73
CA TYR A 886 0.28 -35.31 -26.35
C TYR A 886 1.81 -35.41 -26.21
N PHE A 887 2.31 -35.45 -24.98
CA PHE A 887 3.73 -35.61 -24.67
C PHE A 887 4.06 -37.07 -24.33
N GLN A 888 5.33 -37.46 -24.47
CA GLN A 888 5.78 -38.83 -24.22
C GLN A 888 5.86 -39.14 -22.71
N SER A 889 6.35 -38.21 -21.90
CA SER A 889 6.47 -38.36 -20.44
C SER A 889 5.73 -37.24 -19.68
N TYR A 890 5.36 -37.57 -18.44
CA TYR A 890 4.67 -36.69 -17.49
C TYR A 890 5.28 -36.92 -16.11
N ASP A 891 6.30 -36.14 -15.74
CA ASP A 891 7.14 -36.34 -14.56
C ASP A 891 7.01 -35.27 -13.47
N SER A 892 7.47 -35.59 -12.25
CA SER A 892 7.27 -34.74 -11.07
C SER A 892 8.23 -33.54 -11.09
N LEU A 893 7.71 -32.33 -11.01
CA LEU A 893 8.51 -31.12 -10.77
C LEU A 893 9.13 -31.16 -9.37
N TYR A 894 8.37 -31.65 -8.37
CA TYR A 894 8.80 -31.86 -7.00
C TYR A 894 8.01 -33.02 -6.38
N LYS A 895 8.52 -33.58 -5.26
CA LYS A 895 7.89 -34.67 -4.50
C LYS A 895 7.54 -34.32 -3.04
N TYR A 896 7.81 -33.09 -2.63
CA TYR A 896 7.60 -32.60 -1.27
C TYR A 896 6.86 -31.25 -1.32
N PRO A 897 5.91 -30.96 -0.42
CA PRO A 897 5.31 -31.89 0.55
C PRO A 897 4.38 -32.94 -0.09
N LEU A 898 4.01 -32.73 -1.35
CA LEU A 898 3.14 -33.56 -2.17
C LEU A 898 3.84 -33.79 -3.52
N ASP A 899 3.53 -34.87 -4.24
CA ASP A 899 4.01 -35.02 -5.63
C ASP A 899 3.31 -33.99 -6.53
N SER A 900 4.06 -33.26 -7.36
CA SER A 900 3.47 -32.24 -8.21
C SER A 900 2.47 -32.83 -9.22
N LYS A 901 2.61 -34.13 -9.58
CA LYS A 901 1.64 -34.86 -10.41
C LYS A 901 0.23 -34.83 -9.81
N ASP A 902 0.12 -34.87 -8.47
CA ASP A 902 -1.17 -34.86 -7.77
C ASP A 902 -1.92 -33.52 -7.85
N LEU A 903 -1.22 -32.45 -8.24
CA LEU A 903 -1.76 -31.12 -8.55
C LEU A 903 -1.87 -30.88 -10.07
N ASN A 904 -1.74 -31.95 -10.88
CA ASN A 904 -1.61 -31.91 -12.34
C ASN A 904 -0.43 -31.04 -12.87
N ILE A 905 0.63 -30.84 -12.06
CA ILE A 905 1.84 -30.10 -12.44
C ILE A 905 2.90 -31.10 -12.92
N TYR A 906 3.23 -31.07 -14.22
CA TYR A 906 4.13 -32.04 -14.85
C TYR A 906 5.34 -31.39 -15.52
N VAL A 907 6.51 -32.00 -15.34
CA VAL A 907 7.61 -31.94 -16.30
C VAL A 907 7.22 -32.78 -17.51
N LEU A 908 7.38 -32.24 -18.72
CA LEU A 908 7.00 -32.87 -19.97
C LEU A 908 8.24 -33.05 -20.85
N THR A 909 8.37 -34.21 -21.50
CA THR A 909 9.38 -34.44 -22.54
C THR A 909 8.74 -34.92 -23.83
N TYR A 910 9.37 -34.57 -24.96
CA TYR A 910 9.08 -35.00 -26.33
C TYR A 910 7.59 -34.95 -26.73
N LEU A 911 7.22 -33.96 -27.55
CA LEU A 911 5.89 -33.90 -28.15
C LEU A 911 5.75 -35.03 -29.18
N LEU A 912 4.73 -35.88 -29.02
CA LEU A 912 4.48 -36.99 -29.93
C LEU A 912 3.94 -36.46 -31.28
N PRO A 913 4.38 -36.98 -32.44
CA PRO A 913 3.91 -36.50 -33.75
C PRO A 913 2.43 -36.84 -34.02
N ASN A 914 1.89 -37.87 -33.35
CA ASN A 914 0.53 -38.34 -33.53
C ASN A 914 -0.49 -37.28 -33.10
N LEU A 915 -1.45 -36.98 -33.97
CA LEU A 915 -2.57 -36.09 -33.70
C LEU A 915 -3.73 -36.88 -33.08
N GLU A 916 -4.13 -36.50 -31.86
CA GLU A 916 -5.37 -36.96 -31.24
C GLU A 916 -6.48 -35.89 -31.39
N ILE A 917 -7.73 -36.35 -31.40
CA ILE A 917 -8.93 -35.50 -31.39
C ILE A 917 -9.53 -35.59 -29.99
N CYS A 918 -9.73 -34.45 -29.36
CA CYS A 918 -10.33 -34.29 -28.03
C CYS A 918 -11.65 -33.53 -28.15
N PRO A 919 -12.81 -34.10 -27.75
CA PRO A 919 -14.04 -33.34 -27.58
C PRO A 919 -13.84 -32.14 -26.63
N PHE A 920 -14.45 -30.98 -26.91
CA PHE A 920 -14.18 -29.76 -26.15
C PHE A 920 -14.66 -29.81 -24.69
N ASN A 921 -15.67 -30.64 -24.41
CA ASN A 921 -16.15 -30.94 -23.06
C ASN A 921 -15.19 -31.83 -22.24
N GLU A 922 -14.21 -32.48 -22.86
CA GLU A 922 -13.16 -33.24 -22.16
C GLU A 922 -12.00 -32.36 -21.68
N VAL A 923 -12.03 -31.06 -21.96
CA VAL A 923 -11.03 -30.09 -21.49
C VAL A 923 -11.33 -29.69 -20.05
N ILE A 924 -10.47 -30.09 -19.10
CA ILE A 924 -10.59 -29.71 -17.68
C ILE A 924 -10.13 -28.26 -17.48
N ALA A 925 -9.00 -27.87 -18.09
CA ALA A 925 -8.34 -26.61 -17.83
C ALA A 925 -7.45 -26.15 -18.99
N LYS A 926 -7.11 -24.87 -19.01
CA LYS A 926 -5.99 -24.33 -19.80
C LYS A 926 -4.68 -24.48 -19.02
N CYS A 927 -3.57 -24.72 -19.71
CA CYS A 927 -2.24 -24.84 -19.09
C CYS A 927 -1.32 -23.65 -19.40
N LEU A 928 -0.54 -23.27 -18.39
CA LEU A 928 0.72 -22.56 -18.55
C LEU A 928 1.82 -23.60 -18.84
N VAL A 929 2.60 -23.43 -19.91
CA VAL A 929 3.75 -24.31 -20.21
C VAL A 929 5.00 -23.48 -20.41
N LEU A 930 6.01 -23.75 -19.59
CA LEU A 930 7.30 -23.06 -19.52
C LEU A 930 8.39 -23.95 -20.14
N PRO A 931 9.31 -23.42 -20.98
CA PRO A 931 10.50 -24.17 -21.37
C PRO A 931 11.43 -24.36 -20.17
N SER A 932 12.10 -25.50 -20.14
CA SER A 932 13.10 -25.88 -19.15
C SER A 932 14.39 -26.31 -19.85
N GLU A 933 15.41 -26.62 -19.07
CA GLU A 933 16.70 -27.07 -19.58
C GLU A 933 16.57 -28.45 -20.26
N ASN A 934 17.55 -28.80 -21.12
CA ASN A 934 17.64 -30.07 -21.85
C ASN A 934 16.43 -30.42 -22.74
N GLY A 935 15.71 -29.41 -23.26
CA GLY A 935 14.56 -29.63 -24.16
C GLY A 935 13.30 -30.18 -23.47
N SER A 936 13.25 -30.10 -22.14
CA SER A 936 12.05 -30.40 -21.36
C SER A 936 11.15 -29.15 -21.21
N TRP A 937 9.90 -29.35 -20.83
CA TRP A 937 8.97 -28.28 -20.46
C TRP A 937 8.39 -28.54 -19.07
N VAL A 938 7.83 -27.51 -18.43
CA VAL A 938 7.09 -27.63 -17.17
C VAL A 938 5.71 -27.02 -17.34
N SER A 939 4.69 -27.81 -17.04
CA SER A 939 3.28 -27.47 -17.20
C SER A 939 2.60 -27.27 -15.86
N PHE A 940 1.73 -26.27 -15.79
CA PHE A 940 0.86 -25.99 -14.65
C PHE A 940 -0.57 -25.77 -15.18
N PRO A 941 -1.61 -26.36 -14.57
CA PRO A 941 -2.99 -25.99 -14.86
C PRO A 941 -3.24 -24.57 -14.36
N ILE A 942 -3.84 -23.71 -15.16
CA ILE A 942 -4.23 -22.37 -14.73
C ILE A 942 -5.45 -22.56 -13.83
N ILE A 943 -5.27 -22.45 -12.51
CA ILE A 943 -6.25 -22.91 -11.52
C ILE A 943 -7.63 -22.26 -11.72
N HIS A 944 -7.65 -20.96 -12.04
CA HIS A 944 -8.87 -20.20 -12.40
C HIS A 944 -9.67 -20.75 -13.59
N THR A 945 -9.08 -21.58 -14.44
CA THR A 945 -9.75 -22.20 -15.59
C THR A 945 -10.24 -23.61 -15.31
N CYS A 946 -9.85 -24.19 -14.17
CA CYS A 946 -10.25 -25.54 -13.75
C CYS A 946 -11.66 -25.60 -13.17
N GLU A 947 -12.17 -24.46 -12.66
CA GLU A 947 -13.44 -24.41 -11.92
C GLU A 947 -14.64 -24.28 -12.87
N GLU A 948 -15.75 -24.88 -12.44
CA GLU A 948 -17.09 -24.59 -12.96
C GLU A 948 -17.76 -23.57 -12.03
N ILE A 949 -18.52 -22.65 -12.61
CA ILE A 949 -19.09 -21.45 -11.96
C ILE A 949 -20.45 -21.79 -11.36
#